data_AF-A0A843A607-F1
#
_entry.id   AF-A0A843A607-F1
#
_cell.length_a   1.000
_cell.length_b   1.000
_cell.length_c   1.000
_cell.angle_alpha   90.00
_cell.angle_beta   90.00
_cell.angle_gamma   90.00
#
_symmetry.space_group_name_H-M   'P 1'
#
loop_
_entity.id
_entity.type
_entity.pdbx_description
1 polymer ?
#
loop_
_entity_poly.entity_id
_entity_poly.type
_entity_poly.pdbx_seq_one_letter_code
_entity_poly.pdbx_strand_id
1 'polypeptide(L)'
;MALIRDDFLKRTMEGIDRQRSAKRSEDERRRKEEEDRAEQIEKENEHKRNKKKASRRQVAKAASNQVKADALRFLHPNVALSRGYTGDRDLSTLYRGESDKLLYQLKNLMQFRQLGQLKMTRLFTDGTVITAWSIFGQDFVNIDVSRMIPIGELTYGIAGECTVTFIDLPVSVQPMRYPGQIKAEEIEGIDYIKTYYSYDISRCSDCNDQSEFTFEFTFDEPPGIQFFEGNILITPPILPDPENHCIVSLDGGCRGEVIDQGEDANGKYIRWKVYTEGQYNRSGLAGVRVTASVKDQAGTVKCSVQLVVMVDCCLRSDLLKPEIYWEFYGEDCIAYGGTLLCKVPSLISLGLFSWYASGESGWAARYYALPEVGGCPPYEWTISGPGSLYKQHDIWSRMVTYLRPLGGEINGDVTISVTDRCGRSDSFRASCCEFATPLTIGYTSLSMSCSGNQTLTANGGCAPYSWGLSGGGTLEPGGSGNNQAIYTAPATNPNCTSNPTITLIDNCGSSSSIKLAVSCYTAGGVIRKCDFLPCSHECIFAGGACHYHGTYGVWRYDCLGVLDYSTFLCYSNIQVGSFSCSDCAGTGWGCAGTWPQCGTGLANCPGSGCAGGDYPCFAGNILCANPYQACGTIADLRTTAQKEGGCCPINPLTGLPY
;
A
#
# COMPACT_ATOMS: atom_id res chain seq x y z
N MET A 1 37.35 -84.78 48.81
CA MET A 1 37.44 -83.76 47.75
C MET A 1 37.34 -84.32 46.33
N ALA A 2 37.85 -85.51 46.00
CA ALA A 2 37.71 -86.09 44.65
C ALA A 2 36.25 -86.32 44.21
N LEU A 3 35.37 -86.82 45.10
CA LEU A 3 33.95 -87.07 44.78
C LEU A 3 33.11 -85.81 44.50
N ILE A 4 33.53 -84.63 44.98
CA ILE A 4 32.80 -83.37 44.73
C ILE A 4 33.20 -82.79 43.35
N ARG A 5 34.42 -83.08 42.88
CA ARG A 5 34.92 -82.59 41.59
C ARG A 5 34.27 -83.30 40.41
N ASP A 6 34.02 -84.60 40.53
CA ASP A 6 33.38 -85.39 39.47
C ASP A 6 31.89 -85.05 39.32
N ASP A 7 31.16 -84.82 40.43
CA ASP A 7 29.74 -84.44 40.33
C ASP A 7 29.57 -83.02 39.75
N PHE A 8 30.51 -82.11 40.04
CA PHE A 8 30.50 -80.77 39.45
C PHE A 8 30.81 -80.80 37.94
N LEU A 9 31.80 -81.58 37.50
CA LEU A 9 32.12 -81.74 36.08
C LEU A 9 30.97 -82.39 35.31
N LYS A 10 30.34 -83.41 35.88
CA LYS A 10 29.20 -84.09 35.25
C LYS A 10 28.00 -83.15 35.06
N ARG A 11 27.63 -82.38 36.10
CA ARG A 11 26.54 -81.39 36.00
C ARG A 11 26.87 -80.26 35.03
N THR A 12 28.13 -79.86 34.94
CA THR A 12 28.56 -78.81 34.00
C THR A 12 28.47 -79.29 32.55
N MET A 13 28.90 -80.54 32.27
CA MET A 13 28.78 -81.13 30.93
C MET A 13 27.32 -81.34 30.53
N GLU A 14 26.46 -81.83 31.43
CA GLU A 14 25.03 -81.97 31.17
C GLU A 14 24.35 -80.61 30.92
N GLY A 15 24.81 -79.53 31.58
CA GLY A 15 24.36 -78.17 31.32
C GLY A 15 24.74 -77.68 29.92
N ILE A 16 25.98 -77.95 29.48
CA ILE A 16 26.47 -77.57 28.15
C ILE A 16 25.72 -78.35 27.06
N ASP A 17 25.45 -79.63 27.26
CA ASP A 17 24.72 -80.43 26.27
C ASP A 17 23.25 -80.03 26.15
N ARG A 18 22.59 -79.64 27.25
CA ARG A 18 21.24 -79.05 27.21
C ARG A 18 21.23 -77.73 26.45
N GLN A 19 22.23 -76.87 26.67
CA GLN A 19 22.35 -75.60 25.94
C GLN A 19 22.60 -75.82 24.44
N ARG A 20 23.43 -76.80 24.08
CA ARG A 20 23.67 -77.16 22.67
C ARG A 20 22.44 -77.75 22.01
N SER A 21 21.67 -78.59 22.71
CA SER A 21 20.42 -79.17 22.20
C SER A 21 19.34 -78.10 22.01
N ALA A 22 19.20 -77.17 22.95
CA ALA A 22 18.26 -76.05 22.83
C ALA A 22 18.63 -75.16 21.64
N LYS A 23 19.92 -74.85 21.46
CA LYS A 23 20.40 -74.04 20.33
C LYS A 23 20.14 -74.71 18.97
N ARG A 24 20.37 -76.04 18.85
CA ARG A 24 20.05 -76.77 17.62
C ARG A 24 18.56 -76.75 17.29
N SER A 25 17.71 -76.91 18.31
CA SER A 25 16.26 -76.83 18.13
C SER A 25 15.79 -75.44 17.69
N GLU A 26 16.42 -74.38 18.20
CA GLU A 26 16.12 -72.99 17.82
C GLU A 26 16.55 -72.71 16.37
N ASP A 27 17.76 -73.15 16.00
CA ASP A 27 18.31 -72.97 14.64
C ASP A 27 17.48 -73.73 13.60
N GLU A 28 16.99 -74.93 13.93
CA GLU A 28 16.13 -75.73 13.06
C GLU A 28 14.74 -75.10 12.89
N ARG A 29 14.20 -74.48 13.95
CA ARG A 29 12.94 -73.73 13.87
C ARG A 29 13.07 -72.49 12.99
N ARG A 30 14.18 -71.75 13.12
CA ARG A 30 14.49 -70.58 12.27
C ARG A 30 14.61 -70.97 10.80
N ARG A 31 15.29 -72.07 10.50
CA ARG A 31 15.46 -72.54 9.12
C ARG A 31 14.13 -72.90 8.47
N LYS A 32 13.23 -73.52 9.23
CA LYS A 32 11.88 -73.86 8.76
C LYS A 32 11.01 -72.60 8.55
N GLU A 33 11.09 -71.62 9.45
CA GLU A 33 10.41 -70.33 9.29
C GLU A 33 10.92 -69.55 8.05
N GLU A 34 12.22 -69.64 7.72
CA GLU A 34 12.77 -69.03 6.50
C GLU A 34 12.31 -69.73 5.22
N GLU A 35 12.24 -71.06 5.21
CA GLU A 35 11.73 -71.83 4.07
C GLU A 35 10.25 -71.54 3.80
N ASP A 36 9.41 -71.53 4.85
CA ASP A 36 7.98 -71.21 4.74
C ASP A 36 7.77 -69.77 4.20
N ARG A 37 8.62 -68.82 4.63
CA ARG A 37 8.57 -67.43 4.16
C ARG A 37 8.98 -67.31 2.70
N ALA A 38 9.98 -68.06 2.25
CA ALA A 38 10.40 -68.08 0.86
C ALA A 38 9.30 -68.64 -0.06
N GLU A 39 8.63 -69.72 0.35
CA GLU A 39 7.52 -70.32 -0.40
C GLU A 39 6.33 -69.36 -0.51
N GLN A 40 6.04 -68.60 0.55
CA GLN A 40 4.96 -67.61 0.55
C GLN A 40 5.24 -66.45 -0.42
N ILE A 41 6.48 -65.97 -0.48
CA ILE A 41 6.91 -64.92 -1.42
C ILE A 41 6.78 -65.41 -2.88
N GLU A 42 7.14 -66.67 -3.15
CA GLU A 42 7.02 -67.24 -4.49
C GLU A 42 5.56 -67.33 -4.96
N LYS A 43 4.66 -67.83 -4.11
CA LYS A 43 3.21 -67.88 -4.38
C LYS A 43 2.62 -66.48 -4.65
N GLU A 44 3.04 -65.48 -3.88
CA GLU A 44 2.57 -64.10 -4.06
C GLU A 44 3.07 -63.50 -5.38
N ASN A 45 4.32 -63.78 -5.76
CA ASN A 45 4.90 -63.34 -7.02
C ASN A 45 4.23 -64.02 -8.23
N GLU A 46 3.89 -65.30 -8.11
CA GLU A 46 3.14 -66.01 -9.15
C GLU A 46 1.73 -65.45 -9.32
N HIS A 47 1.03 -65.15 -8.21
CA HIS A 47 -0.28 -64.49 -8.26
C HIS A 47 -0.20 -63.11 -8.95
N LYS A 48 0.82 -62.30 -8.63
CA LYS A 48 1.07 -61.00 -9.29
C LYS A 48 1.34 -61.16 -10.79
N ARG A 49 2.11 -62.18 -11.20
CA ARG A 49 2.37 -62.49 -12.62
C ARG A 49 1.09 -62.90 -13.36
N ASN A 50 0.24 -63.71 -12.74
CA ASN A 50 -1.02 -64.16 -13.33
C ASN A 50 -2.04 -63.02 -13.45
N LYS A 51 -2.14 -62.14 -12.44
CA LYS A 51 -2.97 -60.92 -12.50
C LYS A 51 -2.52 -59.97 -13.61
N LYS A 52 -1.20 -59.80 -13.80
CA LYS A 52 -0.61 -59.00 -14.88
C LYS A 52 -0.90 -59.60 -16.27
N LYS A 53 -0.83 -60.93 -16.42
CA LYS A 53 -1.21 -61.62 -17.67
C LYS A 53 -2.71 -61.48 -17.99
N ALA A 54 -3.58 -61.60 -16.99
CA ALA A 54 -5.03 -61.43 -17.16
C ALA A 54 -5.40 -59.99 -17.58
N SER A 55 -4.81 -58.98 -16.92
CA SER A 55 -4.98 -57.58 -17.28
C SER A 55 -4.51 -57.29 -18.71
N ARG A 56 -3.35 -57.81 -19.12
CA ARG A 56 -2.87 -57.67 -20.52
C ARG A 56 -3.82 -58.28 -21.54
N ARG A 57 -4.45 -59.43 -21.23
CA ARG A 57 -5.46 -60.06 -22.12
C ARG A 57 -6.74 -59.24 -22.22
N GLN A 58 -7.21 -58.65 -21.11
CA GLN A 58 -8.36 -57.73 -21.13
C GLN A 58 -8.07 -56.47 -21.94
N VAL A 59 -6.90 -55.86 -21.75
CA VAL A 59 -6.48 -54.67 -22.52
C VAL A 59 -6.34 -54.98 -24.00
N ALA A 60 -5.78 -56.14 -24.37
CA ALA A 60 -5.66 -56.55 -25.77
C ALA A 60 -7.03 -56.80 -26.43
N LYS A 61 -7.99 -57.39 -25.69
CA LYS A 61 -9.36 -57.64 -26.18
C LYS A 61 -10.15 -56.33 -26.32
N ALA A 62 -9.97 -55.39 -25.39
CA ALA A 62 -10.54 -54.04 -25.48
C ALA A 62 -9.93 -53.28 -26.67
N ALA A 63 -8.62 -53.31 -26.85
CA ALA A 63 -7.94 -52.67 -27.98
C ALA A 63 -8.38 -53.25 -29.34
N SER A 64 -8.58 -54.57 -29.45
CA SER A 64 -9.05 -55.19 -30.70
C SER A 64 -10.49 -54.81 -31.05
N ASN A 65 -11.38 -54.71 -30.05
CA ASN A 65 -12.75 -54.26 -30.25
C ASN A 65 -12.82 -52.75 -30.54
N GLN A 66 -11.94 -51.96 -29.95
CA GLN A 66 -11.80 -50.52 -30.22
C GLN A 66 -11.31 -50.28 -31.66
N VAL A 67 -10.28 -50.99 -32.13
CA VAL A 67 -9.78 -50.89 -33.52
C VAL A 67 -10.87 -51.23 -34.56
N LYS A 68 -11.77 -52.18 -34.26
CA LYS A 68 -12.91 -52.50 -35.14
C LYS A 68 -14.03 -51.45 -35.10
N ALA A 69 -14.22 -50.75 -33.99
CA ALA A 69 -15.17 -49.63 -33.89
C ALA A 69 -14.60 -48.33 -34.48
N ASP A 70 -13.28 -48.15 -34.42
CA ASP A 70 -12.56 -46.96 -34.89
C ASP A 70 -12.35 -46.96 -36.41
N ALA A 71 -12.22 -48.13 -37.04
CA ALA A 71 -12.17 -48.25 -38.51
C ALA A 71 -13.47 -47.78 -39.21
N LEU A 72 -14.58 -47.69 -38.48
CA LEU A 72 -15.88 -47.24 -38.99
C LEU A 72 -16.21 -45.77 -38.64
N ARG A 73 -15.42 -45.08 -37.80
CA ARG A 73 -15.73 -43.71 -37.32
C ARG A 73 -14.93 -42.58 -37.97
N PHE A 74 -13.96 -42.87 -38.83
CA PHE A 74 -13.09 -41.85 -39.45
C PHE A 74 -13.17 -41.83 -40.98
N LEU A 75 -14.37 -41.98 -41.54
CA LEU A 75 -14.66 -41.47 -42.89
C LEU A 75 -15.17 -40.02 -42.74
N HIS A 76 -14.43 -39.09 -43.33
CA HIS A 76 -14.57 -37.63 -43.25
C HIS A 76 -15.98 -37.07 -43.59
N PRO A 77 -16.28 -35.82 -43.17
CA PRO A 77 -15.87 -35.15 -41.92
C PRO A 77 -16.75 -35.63 -40.74
N ASN A 78 -16.34 -35.36 -39.51
CA ASN A 78 -17.24 -35.53 -38.36
C ASN A 78 -18.48 -34.64 -38.57
N VAL A 79 -19.64 -35.07 -38.10
CA VAL A 79 -20.94 -34.41 -38.33
C VAL A 79 -21.00 -32.97 -37.77
N ALA A 80 -20.03 -32.54 -36.96
CA ALA A 80 -19.93 -31.18 -36.41
C ALA A 80 -18.60 -30.49 -36.77
N LEU A 81 -18.49 -30.00 -38.01
CA LEU A 81 -17.47 -29.02 -38.40
C LEU A 81 -18.02 -27.61 -38.17
N SER A 82 -17.45 -26.88 -37.21
CA SER A 82 -17.79 -25.48 -36.97
C SER A 82 -16.97 -24.57 -37.89
N ARG A 83 -17.64 -23.68 -38.63
CA ARG A 83 -16.98 -22.70 -39.51
C ARG A 83 -17.22 -21.27 -39.03
N GLY A 84 -16.14 -20.56 -38.74
CA GLY A 84 -16.11 -19.12 -38.53
C GLY A 84 -15.72 -18.38 -39.81
N TYR A 85 -16.26 -17.18 -39.98
CA TYR A 85 -15.91 -16.26 -41.06
C TYR A 85 -15.64 -14.89 -40.46
N THR A 86 -14.52 -14.25 -40.80
CA THR A 86 -14.15 -12.89 -40.38
C THR A 86 -13.95 -12.05 -41.64
N GLY A 87 -14.62 -10.90 -41.74
CA GLY A 87 -14.65 -10.08 -42.97
C GLY A 87 -15.83 -10.39 -43.89
N ASP A 88 -15.66 -10.15 -45.20
CA ASP A 88 -16.68 -10.39 -46.21
C ASP A 88 -17.01 -11.89 -46.35
N ARG A 89 -18.28 -12.23 -46.17
CA ARG A 89 -18.73 -13.62 -46.13
C ARG A 89 -18.67 -14.28 -47.51
N ASP A 90 -18.96 -13.55 -48.58
CA ASP A 90 -19.02 -14.10 -49.94
C ASP A 90 -17.60 -14.40 -50.44
N LEU A 91 -16.66 -13.48 -50.21
CA LEU A 91 -15.24 -13.71 -50.47
C LEU A 91 -14.69 -14.90 -49.67
N SER A 92 -15.10 -15.03 -48.41
CA SER A 92 -14.70 -16.18 -47.59
C SER A 92 -15.18 -17.53 -48.14
N THR A 93 -16.27 -17.58 -48.91
CA THR A 93 -16.75 -18.84 -49.51
C THR A 93 -15.85 -19.37 -50.62
N LEU A 94 -15.11 -18.48 -51.31
CA LEU A 94 -14.12 -18.87 -52.34
C LEU A 94 -13.00 -19.74 -51.73
N TYR A 95 -12.68 -19.51 -50.46
CA TYR A 95 -11.65 -20.21 -49.71
C TYR A 95 -12.14 -21.50 -49.03
N ARG A 96 -13.41 -21.88 -49.19
CA ARG A 96 -13.98 -23.06 -48.53
C ARG A 96 -13.29 -24.36 -48.95
N GLY A 97 -12.96 -24.51 -50.23
CA GLY A 97 -12.25 -25.70 -50.71
C GLY A 97 -10.86 -25.83 -50.09
N GLU A 98 -10.15 -24.70 -49.95
CA GLU A 98 -8.84 -24.67 -49.31
C GLU A 98 -8.92 -24.90 -47.81
N SER A 99 -9.97 -24.42 -47.15
CA SER A 99 -10.16 -24.60 -45.72
C SER A 99 -10.48 -26.06 -45.35
N ASP A 100 -11.25 -26.74 -46.19
CA ASP A 100 -11.49 -28.18 -46.06
C ASP A 100 -10.22 -29.00 -46.33
N LYS A 101 -9.39 -28.60 -47.31
CA LYS A 101 -8.06 -29.21 -47.55
C LYS A 101 -7.12 -28.99 -46.36
N LEU A 102 -7.10 -27.80 -45.77
CA LEU A 102 -6.26 -27.48 -44.62
C LEU A 102 -6.65 -28.33 -43.41
N LEU A 103 -7.95 -28.48 -43.17
CA LEU A 103 -8.46 -29.36 -42.12
C LEU A 103 -8.11 -30.84 -42.39
N TYR A 104 -8.16 -31.27 -43.65
CA TYR A 104 -7.74 -32.63 -44.03
C TYR A 104 -6.25 -32.87 -43.75
N GLN A 105 -5.40 -31.92 -44.12
CA GLN A 105 -3.97 -31.95 -43.82
C GLN A 105 -3.71 -31.99 -42.31
N LEU A 106 -4.40 -31.13 -41.54
CA LEU A 106 -4.34 -31.14 -40.08
C LEU A 106 -4.70 -32.51 -39.50
N LYS A 107 -5.76 -33.15 -40.01
CA LYS A 107 -6.19 -34.47 -39.55
C LYS A 107 -5.22 -35.58 -39.88
N ASN A 108 -4.54 -35.51 -41.02
CA ASN A 108 -3.53 -36.51 -41.38
C ASN A 108 -2.31 -36.46 -40.46
N LEU A 109 -2.06 -35.31 -39.82
CA LEU A 109 -1.00 -35.16 -38.82
C LEU A 109 -1.39 -35.67 -37.43
N MET A 110 -2.69 -35.86 -37.15
CA MET A 110 -3.13 -36.40 -35.88
C MET A 110 -2.81 -37.90 -35.78
N GLN A 111 -1.72 -38.24 -35.09
CA GLN A 111 -1.42 -39.64 -34.76
C GLN A 111 -2.36 -40.14 -33.63
N PHE A 112 -2.85 -41.36 -33.79
CA PHE A 112 -3.92 -41.99 -32.97
C PHE A 112 -3.64 -42.11 -31.45
N ARG A 113 -2.47 -41.69 -30.95
CA ARG A 113 -2.10 -41.75 -29.52
C ARG A 113 -1.64 -40.42 -28.93
N GLN A 114 -1.62 -39.36 -29.73
CA GLN A 114 -1.31 -37.99 -29.29
C GLN A 114 -2.49 -37.10 -29.68
N LEU A 115 -3.61 -37.25 -28.97
CA LEU A 115 -4.79 -36.39 -29.12
C LEU A 115 -4.52 -34.99 -28.53
N GLY A 116 -3.44 -34.35 -28.98
CA GLY A 116 -3.14 -32.96 -28.71
C GLY A 116 -4.07 -32.06 -29.53
N GLN A 117 -4.26 -30.83 -29.07
CA GLN A 117 -4.87 -29.77 -29.86
C GLN A 117 -3.88 -29.39 -30.97
N LEU A 118 -4.17 -29.77 -32.21
CA LEU A 118 -3.39 -29.33 -33.37
C LEU A 118 -4.07 -28.11 -34.01
N LYS A 119 -3.25 -27.15 -34.45
CA LYS A 119 -3.71 -25.93 -35.12
C LYS A 119 -2.82 -25.66 -36.33
N MET A 120 -3.44 -25.53 -37.50
CA MET A 120 -2.76 -25.22 -38.75
C MET A 120 -3.34 -23.93 -39.33
N THR A 121 -2.44 -23.04 -39.78
CA THR A 121 -2.81 -21.74 -40.33
C THR A 121 -2.20 -21.60 -41.72
N ARG A 122 -3.02 -21.32 -42.73
CA ARG A 122 -2.58 -20.99 -44.09
C ARG A 122 -2.88 -19.53 -44.36
N LEU A 123 -1.85 -18.78 -44.77
CA LEU A 123 -1.97 -17.41 -45.22
C LEU A 123 -1.84 -17.37 -46.74
N PHE A 124 -2.70 -16.61 -47.40
CA PHE A 124 -2.68 -16.35 -48.83
C PHE A 124 -2.07 -14.98 -49.13
N THR A 125 -1.55 -14.82 -50.35
CA THR A 125 -0.89 -13.58 -50.80
C THR A 125 -1.83 -12.37 -50.85
N ASP A 126 -3.14 -12.60 -50.93
CA ASP A 126 -4.14 -11.55 -50.90
C ASP A 126 -4.41 -11.03 -49.47
N GLY A 127 -3.81 -11.63 -48.44
CA GLY A 127 -4.03 -11.31 -47.03
C GLY A 127 -5.02 -12.24 -46.32
N THR A 128 -5.66 -13.17 -47.03
CA THR A 128 -6.62 -14.12 -46.43
C THR A 128 -5.90 -15.10 -45.49
N VAL A 129 -6.43 -15.29 -44.28
CA VAL A 129 -5.94 -16.26 -43.29
C VAL A 129 -6.99 -17.36 -43.09
N ILE A 130 -6.61 -18.62 -43.34
CA ILE A 130 -7.41 -19.78 -42.95
C ILE A 130 -6.76 -20.44 -41.74
N THR A 131 -7.50 -20.61 -40.66
CA THR A 131 -7.05 -21.32 -39.46
C THR A 131 -7.93 -22.56 -39.25
N ALA A 132 -7.34 -23.75 -39.31
CA ALA A 132 -7.99 -25.00 -38.93
C ALA A 132 -7.45 -25.48 -37.57
N TRP A 133 -8.31 -25.95 -36.68
CA TRP A 133 -7.88 -26.66 -35.47
C TRP A 133 -8.82 -27.81 -35.15
N SER A 134 -8.28 -28.86 -34.53
CA SER A 134 -9.04 -30.02 -34.07
C SER A 134 -8.75 -30.26 -32.60
N ILE A 135 -9.79 -30.23 -31.77
CA ILE A 135 -9.71 -30.44 -30.32
C ILE A 135 -10.57 -31.66 -29.99
N PHE A 136 -9.93 -32.75 -29.57
CA PHE A 136 -10.62 -33.99 -29.18
C PHE A 136 -11.64 -34.51 -30.23
N GLY A 137 -11.34 -34.30 -31.52
CA GLY A 137 -12.19 -34.73 -32.63
C GLY A 137 -13.33 -33.77 -33.00
N GLN A 138 -13.46 -32.62 -32.32
CA GLN A 138 -14.24 -31.49 -32.81
C GLN A 138 -13.39 -30.63 -33.73
N ASP A 139 -13.91 -30.36 -34.92
CA ASP A 139 -13.19 -29.64 -35.97
C ASP A 139 -13.71 -28.22 -36.11
N PHE A 140 -12.76 -27.30 -36.20
CA PHE A 140 -13.04 -25.88 -36.35
C PHE A 140 -12.21 -25.34 -37.51
N VAL A 141 -12.83 -24.48 -38.30
CA VAL A 141 -12.16 -23.76 -39.38
C VAL A 141 -12.62 -22.31 -39.33
N ASN A 142 -11.69 -21.37 -39.24
CA ASN A 142 -11.96 -19.95 -39.39
C ASN A 142 -11.33 -19.44 -40.69
N ILE A 143 -12.09 -18.71 -41.50
CA ILE A 143 -11.60 -18.02 -42.69
C ILE A 143 -11.71 -16.53 -42.43
N ASP A 144 -10.57 -15.84 -42.38
CA ASP A 144 -10.46 -14.41 -42.17
C ASP A 144 -10.00 -13.72 -43.46
N VAL A 145 -10.93 -13.04 -44.13
CA VAL A 145 -10.67 -12.20 -45.31
C VAL A 145 -10.69 -10.70 -44.96
N SER A 146 -10.74 -10.34 -43.67
CA SER A 146 -10.79 -8.92 -43.25
C SER A 146 -9.52 -8.14 -43.61
N ARG A 147 -8.43 -8.85 -43.89
CA ARG A 147 -7.13 -8.30 -44.30
C ARG A 147 -6.92 -8.37 -45.82
N MET A 148 -7.96 -8.73 -46.58
CA MET A 148 -7.85 -8.90 -48.02
C MET A 148 -7.59 -7.56 -48.70
N ILE A 149 -6.48 -7.44 -49.42
CA ILE A 149 -6.19 -6.23 -50.22
C ILE A 149 -7.17 -6.22 -51.40
N PRO A 150 -7.91 -5.12 -51.65
CA PRO A 150 -8.86 -5.06 -52.74
C PRO A 150 -8.19 -5.37 -54.08
N ILE A 151 -8.83 -6.23 -54.88
CA ILE A 151 -8.31 -6.77 -56.15
C ILE A 151 -7.92 -5.67 -57.16
N GLY A 152 -8.36 -4.41 -56.96
CA GLY A 152 -8.00 -3.25 -57.76
C GLY A 152 -6.67 -2.56 -57.42
N GLU A 153 -6.06 -2.80 -56.25
CA GLU A 153 -4.78 -2.18 -55.82
C GLU A 153 -3.57 -3.12 -55.97
N LEU A 154 -3.80 -4.38 -56.30
CA LEU A 154 -2.74 -5.37 -56.54
C LEU A 154 -2.21 -5.26 -57.96
N THR A 155 -1.59 -4.12 -58.29
CA THR A 155 -0.68 -4.07 -59.45
C THR A 155 0.59 -4.83 -59.10
N TYR A 156 0.79 -5.94 -59.82
CA TYR A 156 1.85 -6.95 -59.77
C TYR A 156 1.58 -8.19 -58.91
N GLY A 157 1.16 -9.27 -59.59
CA GLY A 157 1.60 -10.63 -59.26
C GLY A 157 0.71 -11.48 -58.34
N ILE A 158 -0.60 -11.62 -58.61
CA ILE A 158 -1.40 -12.67 -57.96
C ILE A 158 -1.99 -13.60 -59.02
N ALA A 159 -1.23 -14.66 -59.30
CA ALA A 159 -1.75 -15.90 -59.86
C ALA A 159 -0.84 -17.08 -59.48
N GLY A 160 -0.89 -17.51 -58.22
CA GLY A 160 -0.90 -18.95 -57.90
C GLY A 160 0.33 -19.81 -58.16
N GLU A 161 1.55 -19.27 -58.22
CA GLU A 161 2.72 -20.09 -58.56
C GLU A 161 3.25 -20.95 -57.40
N CYS A 162 3.27 -20.48 -56.14
CA CYS A 162 3.59 -21.37 -55.02
C CYS A 162 2.85 -21.03 -53.73
N THR A 163 2.54 -22.06 -52.94
CA THR A 163 1.83 -21.94 -51.65
C THR A 163 2.76 -22.40 -50.53
N VAL A 164 2.97 -21.55 -49.51
CA VAL A 164 3.69 -21.92 -48.29
C VAL A 164 2.68 -22.02 -47.14
N THR A 165 2.70 -23.11 -46.39
CA THR A 165 1.81 -23.36 -45.25
C THR A 165 2.63 -23.64 -43.99
N PHE A 166 2.40 -22.86 -42.93
CA PHE A 166 2.95 -23.12 -41.61
C PHE A 166 2.04 -24.06 -40.81
N ILE A 167 2.65 -24.96 -40.05
CA ILE A 167 1.99 -26.02 -39.28
C ILE A 167 2.46 -25.90 -37.83
N ASP A 168 1.52 -25.89 -36.88
CA ASP A 168 1.76 -25.70 -35.45
C ASP A 168 2.55 -24.43 -35.10
N LEU A 169 2.45 -23.39 -35.93
CA LEU A 169 3.05 -22.09 -35.60
C LEU A 169 2.14 -21.37 -34.59
N PRO A 170 2.60 -21.15 -33.35
CA PRO A 170 1.80 -20.44 -32.36
C PRO A 170 1.55 -19.01 -32.83
N VAL A 171 0.30 -18.55 -32.72
CA VAL A 171 -0.06 -17.14 -32.95
C VAL A 171 0.52 -16.23 -31.88
N SER A 172 0.79 -16.79 -30.70
CA SER A 172 1.50 -16.11 -29.64
C SER A 172 2.34 -17.08 -28.82
N VAL A 173 3.52 -16.63 -28.43
CA VAL A 173 4.46 -17.36 -27.60
C VAL A 173 4.70 -16.59 -26.30
N GLN A 174 4.78 -17.32 -25.19
CA GLN A 174 5.25 -16.74 -23.94
C GLN A 174 6.75 -16.38 -24.10
N PRO A 175 7.21 -15.24 -23.58
CA PRO A 175 8.64 -15.00 -23.42
C PRO A 175 9.21 -16.00 -22.41
N MET A 176 10.24 -16.76 -22.79
CA MET A 176 10.87 -17.79 -21.94
C MET A 176 11.59 -17.18 -20.74
N ARG A 177 11.37 -17.75 -19.56
CA ARG A 177 12.30 -17.66 -18.43
C ARG A 177 12.37 -19.01 -17.72
N TYR A 178 13.47 -19.74 -17.86
CA TYR A 178 13.75 -20.88 -16.99
C TYR A 178 15.25 -21.03 -16.72
N PRO A 179 15.78 -20.51 -15.61
CA PRO A 179 17.01 -21.05 -15.05
C PRO A 179 16.72 -22.47 -14.54
N GLY A 180 17.13 -23.50 -15.30
CA GLY A 180 17.18 -24.89 -14.81
C GLY A 180 16.46 -25.98 -15.62
N GLN A 181 15.76 -25.66 -16.72
CA GLN A 181 15.21 -26.66 -17.67
C GLN A 181 15.72 -26.50 -19.10
N ILE A 182 16.77 -25.72 -19.26
CA ILE A 182 17.43 -25.47 -20.53
C ILE A 182 18.19 -26.75 -20.89
N LYS A 183 18.03 -27.27 -22.12
CA LYS A 183 18.96 -28.31 -22.59
C LYS A 183 20.38 -27.76 -22.53
N ALA A 184 21.39 -28.62 -22.41
CA ALA A 184 22.77 -28.15 -22.28
C ALA A 184 23.20 -27.22 -23.44
N GLU A 185 22.54 -27.30 -24.59
CA GLU A 185 22.74 -26.48 -25.78
C GLU A 185 21.87 -25.21 -25.91
N GLU A 186 20.92 -24.97 -25.02
CA GLU A 186 20.01 -23.80 -25.07
C GLU A 186 20.52 -22.66 -24.15
N ILE A 187 20.16 -21.40 -24.42
CA ILE A 187 20.62 -20.21 -23.69
C ILE A 187 19.43 -19.54 -22.98
N GLU A 188 19.63 -19.04 -21.76
CA GLU A 188 18.61 -18.32 -20.99
C GLU A 188 18.19 -17.01 -21.71
N GLY A 189 16.89 -16.69 -21.70
CA GLY A 189 16.33 -15.51 -22.38
C GLY A 189 16.06 -15.68 -23.88
N ILE A 190 16.22 -16.90 -24.40
CA ILE A 190 15.95 -17.25 -25.80
C ILE A 190 14.77 -18.23 -25.87
N ASP A 191 13.74 -17.87 -26.64
CA ASP A 191 12.65 -18.78 -26.97
C ASP A 191 13.00 -19.65 -28.17
N TYR A 192 13.03 -20.97 -27.96
CA TYR A 192 13.27 -21.96 -29.01
C TYR A 192 11.94 -22.49 -29.55
N ILE A 193 11.60 -22.13 -30.78
CA ILE A 193 10.33 -22.49 -31.42
C ILE A 193 10.62 -23.49 -32.52
N LYS A 194 9.96 -24.66 -32.46
CA LYS A 194 9.95 -25.62 -33.56
C LYS A 194 8.65 -25.43 -34.34
N THR A 195 8.79 -25.08 -35.62
CA THR A 195 7.67 -24.85 -36.52
C THR A 195 7.77 -25.80 -37.69
N TYR A 196 6.71 -26.56 -37.94
CA TYR A 196 6.63 -27.38 -39.13
C TYR A 196 6.13 -26.51 -40.30
N TYR A 197 6.61 -26.80 -41.49
CA TYR A 197 6.16 -26.09 -42.68
C TYR A 197 6.04 -27.05 -43.85
N SER A 198 5.16 -26.69 -44.77
CA SER A 198 5.04 -27.36 -46.06
C SER A 198 4.97 -26.29 -47.14
N TYR A 199 5.49 -26.60 -48.32
CA TYR A 199 5.37 -25.73 -49.46
C TYR A 199 5.00 -26.56 -50.69
N ASP A 200 4.18 -25.97 -51.53
CA ASP A 200 3.78 -26.53 -52.81
C ASP A 200 4.27 -25.59 -53.91
N ILE A 201 5.31 -26.03 -54.63
CA ILE A 201 5.87 -25.34 -55.80
C ILE A 201 5.38 -25.93 -57.11
N SER A 202 4.43 -26.87 -57.08
CA SER A 202 3.95 -27.57 -58.30
C SER A 202 3.33 -26.63 -59.34
N ARG A 203 2.96 -25.41 -58.93
CA ARG A 203 2.39 -24.39 -59.80
C ARG A 203 3.40 -23.32 -60.23
N CYS A 204 4.65 -23.41 -59.77
CA CYS A 204 5.67 -22.40 -60.02
C CYS A 204 6.51 -22.88 -61.18
N SER A 205 6.26 -22.35 -62.38
CA SER A 205 6.98 -22.74 -63.60
C SER A 205 8.47 -22.43 -63.53
N ASP A 206 8.86 -21.47 -62.71
CA ASP A 206 10.24 -21.01 -62.53
C ASP A 206 10.93 -21.63 -61.30
N CYS A 207 10.21 -22.43 -60.51
CA CYS A 207 10.77 -23.12 -59.36
C CYS A 207 11.23 -24.51 -59.78
N ASN A 208 12.43 -24.91 -59.36
CA ASN A 208 12.96 -26.25 -59.57
C ASN A 208 13.39 -26.85 -58.24
N ASP A 209 13.85 -28.10 -58.25
CA ASP A 209 14.34 -28.79 -57.03
C ASP A 209 15.56 -28.08 -56.39
N GLN A 210 16.15 -27.07 -57.05
CA GLN A 210 17.24 -26.24 -56.55
C GLN A 210 16.80 -24.87 -56.02
N SER A 211 15.49 -24.56 -56.00
CA SER A 211 14.99 -23.32 -55.40
C SER A 211 15.35 -23.25 -53.91
N GLU A 212 15.93 -22.12 -53.50
CA GLU A 212 16.34 -21.92 -52.11
C GLU A 212 15.15 -21.45 -51.27
N PHE A 213 14.93 -22.12 -50.14
CA PHE A 213 13.93 -21.72 -49.16
C PHE A 213 14.61 -20.91 -48.06
N THR A 214 14.19 -19.67 -47.86
CA THR A 214 14.80 -18.77 -46.87
C THR A 214 13.78 -18.25 -45.87
N PHE A 215 14.21 -18.09 -44.62
CA PHE A 215 13.42 -17.48 -43.55
C PHE A 215 14.09 -16.18 -43.12
N GLU A 216 13.31 -15.11 -43.07
CA GLU A 216 13.74 -13.80 -42.60
C GLU A 216 12.83 -13.38 -41.43
N PHE A 217 13.43 -12.83 -40.39
CA PHE A 217 12.71 -12.38 -39.20
C PHE A 217 12.82 -10.87 -39.12
N THR A 218 11.69 -10.17 -39.24
CA THR A 218 11.60 -8.74 -38.99
C THR A 218 10.73 -8.50 -37.77
N PHE A 219 11.01 -7.45 -37.02
CA PHE A 219 10.20 -7.11 -35.84
C PHE A 219 9.24 -6.02 -36.22
N ASP A 220 7.95 -6.30 -36.01
CA ASP A 220 6.90 -5.34 -36.22
C ASP A 220 6.62 -4.61 -34.92
N GLU A 221 6.52 -3.29 -35.03
CA GLU A 221 5.94 -2.47 -33.97
C GLU A 221 4.50 -2.93 -33.73
N PRO A 222 4.05 -3.04 -32.47
CA PRO A 222 2.67 -3.38 -32.19
C PRO A 222 1.73 -2.41 -32.91
N PRO A 223 0.73 -2.91 -33.66
CA PRO A 223 -0.21 -2.05 -34.36
C PRO A 223 -0.91 -1.11 -33.37
N GLY A 224 -0.68 0.21 -33.52
CA GLY A 224 -1.21 1.26 -32.63
C GLY A 224 -0.17 2.10 -31.89
N ILE A 225 1.12 1.76 -31.97
CA ILE A 225 2.22 2.56 -31.41
C ILE A 225 3.00 3.19 -32.58
N GLN A 226 2.73 4.46 -32.90
CA GLN A 226 3.55 5.20 -33.87
C GLN A 226 4.73 5.83 -33.14
N PHE A 227 5.96 5.45 -33.50
CA PHE A 227 7.15 6.15 -33.06
C PHE A 227 7.25 7.48 -33.80
N PHE A 228 7.33 8.59 -33.06
CA PHE A 228 7.74 9.86 -33.64
C PHE A 228 9.25 9.77 -33.91
N GLU A 229 9.66 9.80 -35.18
CA GLU A 229 11.04 10.02 -35.60
C GLU A 229 11.48 11.45 -35.19
N GLY A 230 11.76 11.63 -33.90
CA GLY A 230 12.28 12.87 -33.33
C GLY A 230 13.79 12.75 -33.12
N ASN A 231 14.57 13.44 -33.95
CA ASN A 231 16.03 13.57 -33.82
C ASN A 231 16.45 14.04 -32.42
N ILE A 232 16.95 13.13 -31.57
CA ILE A 232 17.72 13.47 -30.37
C ILE A 232 19.16 13.02 -30.60
N LEU A 233 20.00 13.95 -31.03
CA LEU A 233 21.45 13.80 -31.16
C LEU A 233 22.10 13.93 -29.77
N ILE A 234 22.34 12.81 -29.09
CA ILE A 234 23.36 12.74 -28.04
C ILE A 234 24.15 11.45 -28.23
N THR A 235 25.32 11.53 -28.87
CA THR A 235 26.28 10.43 -28.99
C THR A 235 27.48 10.67 -28.07
N PRO A 236 27.59 9.96 -26.92
CA PRO A 236 28.88 9.63 -26.35
C PRO A 236 29.50 8.42 -27.10
N PRO A 237 30.83 8.22 -27.04
CA PRO A 237 31.49 7.12 -27.73
C PRO A 237 31.12 5.78 -27.07
N ILE A 238 30.38 4.97 -27.81
CA ILE A 238 29.99 3.61 -27.41
C ILE A 238 31.19 2.69 -27.63
N LEU A 239 31.69 2.05 -26.57
CA LEU A 239 32.58 0.90 -26.67
C LEU A 239 31.79 -0.26 -27.30
N PRO A 240 32.35 -1.00 -28.26
CA PRO A 240 31.69 -2.18 -28.81
C PRO A 240 31.55 -3.23 -27.71
N ASP A 241 30.33 -3.41 -27.21
CA ASP A 241 29.97 -4.54 -26.35
C ASP A 241 29.78 -5.77 -27.26
N PRO A 242 30.59 -6.83 -27.12
CA PRO A 242 30.41 -8.07 -27.87
C PRO A 242 29.18 -8.89 -27.42
N GLU A 243 28.44 -8.45 -26.39
CA GLU A 243 27.24 -9.12 -25.91
C GLU A 243 25.96 -8.46 -26.45
N ASN A 244 25.41 -9.14 -27.45
CA ASN A 244 24.26 -8.81 -28.28
C ASN A 244 22.94 -8.67 -27.48
N HIS A 245 22.66 -7.50 -26.89
CA HIS A 245 21.47 -7.25 -26.08
C HIS A 245 20.37 -6.47 -26.83
N CYS A 246 19.12 -6.93 -26.79
CA CYS A 246 18.00 -6.27 -27.46
C CYS A 246 16.87 -5.83 -26.52
N ILE A 247 16.69 -4.52 -26.40
CA ILE A 247 15.46 -3.78 -26.76
C ILE A 247 15.91 -2.49 -27.44
N VAL A 248 15.33 -2.19 -28.61
CA VAL A 248 15.52 -0.97 -29.42
C VAL A 248 16.89 -0.32 -29.20
N SER A 249 17.97 -1.08 -29.50
CA SER A 249 19.23 -0.42 -29.77
C SER A 249 19.01 0.36 -31.06
N LEU A 250 19.27 1.67 -31.02
CA LEU A 250 19.34 2.55 -32.18
C LEU A 250 20.31 2.02 -33.27
N ASP A 251 21.10 0.97 -32.96
CA ASP A 251 22.17 0.46 -33.82
C ASP A 251 22.09 -1.05 -34.17
N GLY A 252 21.00 -1.81 -33.96
CA GLY A 252 21.12 -3.25 -34.30
C GLY A 252 19.98 -4.27 -34.30
N GLY A 253 18.72 -3.91 -33.99
CA GLY A 253 17.52 -4.74 -34.20
C GLY A 253 17.42 -6.06 -33.43
N CYS A 254 16.21 -6.41 -32.95
CA CYS A 254 15.94 -7.77 -32.45
C CYS A 254 16.19 -8.77 -33.58
N ARG A 255 16.76 -9.96 -33.28
CA ARG A 255 17.12 -10.96 -34.31
C ARG A 255 16.37 -12.26 -34.07
N GLY A 256 15.47 -12.65 -34.98
CA GLY A 256 15.11 -14.06 -35.08
C GLY A 256 16.20 -14.78 -35.86
N GLU A 257 16.56 -16.00 -35.47
CA GLU A 257 17.56 -16.81 -36.19
C GLU A 257 17.06 -18.24 -36.34
N VAL A 258 17.15 -18.80 -37.55
CA VAL A 258 16.97 -20.24 -37.75
C VAL A 258 18.20 -20.96 -37.18
N ILE A 259 17.99 -21.82 -36.20
CA ILE A 259 19.03 -22.62 -35.55
C ILE A 259 19.29 -23.90 -36.34
N ASP A 260 18.21 -24.54 -36.79
CA ASP A 260 18.25 -25.82 -37.49
C ASP A 260 17.03 -25.91 -38.42
N GLN A 261 17.20 -26.61 -39.53
CA GLN A 261 16.14 -26.98 -40.43
C GLN A 261 16.32 -28.45 -40.83
N GLY A 262 15.24 -29.21 -40.86
CA GLY A 262 15.31 -30.63 -41.11
C GLY A 262 13.97 -31.23 -41.51
N GLU A 263 13.94 -32.54 -41.62
CA GLU A 263 12.74 -33.32 -41.89
C GLU A 263 12.70 -34.49 -40.90
N ASP A 264 11.57 -34.66 -40.22
CA ASP A 264 11.32 -35.80 -39.34
C ASP A 264 10.01 -36.50 -39.71
N ALA A 265 9.57 -37.47 -38.89
CA ALA A 265 8.35 -38.23 -39.14
C ALA A 265 7.07 -37.37 -39.23
N ASN A 266 7.11 -36.11 -38.77
CA ASN A 266 6.00 -35.15 -38.81
C ASN A 266 6.13 -34.13 -39.96
N GLY A 267 7.22 -34.17 -40.73
CA GLY A 267 7.44 -33.32 -41.91
C GLY A 267 8.66 -32.41 -41.81
N LYS A 268 8.76 -31.47 -42.76
CA LYS A 268 9.82 -30.45 -42.77
C LYS A 268 9.60 -29.46 -41.63
N TYR A 269 10.68 -29.08 -40.95
CA TYR A 269 10.62 -28.17 -39.81
C TYR A 269 11.76 -27.16 -39.86
N ILE A 270 11.51 -26.02 -39.22
CA ILE A 270 12.54 -25.12 -38.73
C ILE A 270 12.51 -25.09 -37.21
N ARG A 271 13.69 -25.11 -36.60
CA ARG A 271 13.90 -24.65 -35.23
C ARG A 271 14.51 -23.27 -35.34
N TRP A 272 13.83 -22.29 -34.76
CA TRP A 272 14.32 -20.93 -34.73
C TRP A 272 14.30 -20.43 -33.30
N LYS A 273 15.18 -19.48 -33.02
CA LYS A 273 15.17 -18.74 -31.78
C LYS A 273 14.70 -17.33 -32.02
N VAL A 274 14.04 -16.78 -31.02
CA VAL A 274 13.82 -15.34 -30.93
C VAL A 274 14.25 -14.86 -29.55
N TYR A 275 15.06 -13.80 -29.54
CA TYR A 275 15.48 -13.17 -28.30
C TYR A 275 14.33 -12.33 -27.79
N THR A 276 13.71 -12.78 -26.70
CA THR A 276 12.57 -12.12 -26.06
C THR A 276 12.97 -11.38 -24.78
N GLU A 277 14.15 -11.67 -24.25
CA GLU A 277 14.69 -11.05 -23.04
C GLU A 277 16.11 -10.48 -23.31
N GLY A 278 16.28 -9.18 -23.13
CA GLY A 278 17.59 -8.57 -22.88
C GLY A 278 17.88 -8.54 -21.37
N GLN A 279 19.13 -8.34 -20.95
CA GLN A 279 19.52 -8.23 -19.53
C GLN A 279 18.62 -7.27 -18.72
N TYR A 280 18.04 -6.27 -19.38
CA TYR A 280 17.27 -5.19 -18.74
C TYR A 280 15.86 -5.01 -19.30
N ASN A 281 15.26 -5.96 -20.02
CA ASN A 281 13.92 -5.71 -20.54
C ASN A 281 13.11 -6.99 -20.74
N ARG A 282 12.08 -7.14 -19.89
CA ARG A 282 11.25 -8.35 -19.72
C ARG A 282 9.80 -8.13 -20.18
N SER A 283 9.58 -7.08 -20.97
CA SER A 283 8.27 -6.50 -21.26
C SER A 283 7.46 -7.22 -22.34
N GLY A 284 8.11 -8.12 -23.10
CA GLY A 284 7.66 -8.79 -24.33
C GLY A 284 6.20 -8.60 -24.75
N LEU A 285 5.90 -7.47 -25.40
CA LEU A 285 4.89 -7.41 -26.45
C LEU A 285 5.60 -7.02 -27.74
N ALA A 286 5.91 -8.00 -28.58
CA ALA A 286 6.55 -7.78 -29.87
C ALA A 286 5.90 -8.67 -30.92
N GLY A 287 5.69 -8.12 -32.12
CA GLY A 287 5.35 -8.91 -33.30
C GLY A 287 6.64 -9.39 -33.96
N VAL A 288 6.81 -10.70 -34.09
CA VAL A 288 7.90 -11.28 -34.86
C VAL A 288 7.34 -11.69 -36.21
N ARG A 289 7.63 -10.92 -37.25
CA ARG A 289 7.25 -11.25 -38.61
C ARG A 289 8.25 -12.27 -39.17
N VAL A 290 7.77 -13.49 -39.34
CA VAL A 290 8.46 -14.59 -40.01
C VAL A 290 8.09 -14.56 -41.49
N THR A 291 9.04 -14.19 -42.32
CA THR A 291 8.91 -14.20 -43.78
C THR A 291 9.56 -15.47 -44.32
N ALA A 292 8.77 -16.37 -44.88
CA ALA A 292 9.26 -17.54 -45.58
C ALA A 292 9.15 -17.31 -47.09
N SER A 293 10.27 -17.41 -47.81
CA SER A 293 10.32 -17.15 -49.24
C SER A 293 11.03 -18.25 -50.03
N VAL A 294 10.52 -18.52 -51.24
CA VAL A 294 11.16 -19.39 -52.23
C VAL A 294 11.83 -18.49 -53.27
N LYS A 295 13.15 -18.66 -53.43
CA LYS A 295 13.96 -17.92 -54.40
C LYS A 295 14.33 -18.82 -55.58
N ASP A 296 14.38 -18.23 -56.77
CA ASP A 296 14.97 -18.89 -57.94
C ASP A 296 16.51 -18.92 -57.85
N GLN A 297 17.17 -19.54 -58.84
CA GLN A 297 18.64 -19.61 -58.90
C GLN A 297 19.32 -18.24 -59.04
N ALA A 298 18.60 -17.21 -59.49
CA ALA A 298 19.09 -15.84 -59.55
C ALA A 298 18.89 -15.08 -58.22
N GLY A 299 18.30 -15.72 -57.20
CA GLY A 299 17.99 -15.12 -55.91
C GLY A 299 16.69 -14.30 -55.90
N THR A 300 15.90 -14.34 -56.97
CA THR A 300 14.64 -13.61 -57.09
C THR A 300 13.55 -14.34 -56.30
N VAL A 301 12.85 -13.62 -55.42
CA VAL A 301 11.72 -14.16 -54.65
C VAL A 301 10.55 -14.47 -55.60
N LYS A 302 10.18 -15.75 -55.72
CA LYS A 302 9.06 -16.22 -56.54
C LYS A 302 7.76 -16.34 -55.75
N CYS A 303 7.86 -16.73 -54.48
CA CYS A 303 6.76 -16.58 -53.53
C CYS A 303 7.29 -16.27 -52.15
N SER A 304 6.48 -15.54 -51.38
CA SER A 304 6.74 -15.20 -50.00
C SER A 304 5.46 -15.25 -49.20
N VAL A 305 5.54 -15.74 -47.97
CA VAL A 305 4.47 -15.69 -46.98
C VAL A 305 5.03 -15.03 -45.72
N GLN A 306 4.24 -14.16 -45.09
CA GLN A 306 4.64 -13.44 -43.88
C GLN A 306 3.68 -13.77 -42.76
N LEU A 307 4.14 -14.33 -41.65
CA LEU A 307 3.31 -14.49 -40.45
C LEU A 307 3.87 -13.65 -39.32
N VAL A 308 3.01 -12.94 -38.58
CA VAL A 308 3.40 -12.30 -37.32
C VAL A 308 3.10 -13.25 -36.15
N VAL A 309 4.15 -13.63 -35.42
CA VAL A 309 4.08 -14.37 -34.15
C VAL A 309 4.19 -13.37 -33.02
N MET A 310 3.17 -13.29 -32.16
CA MET A 310 3.18 -12.35 -31.04
C MET A 310 3.94 -12.93 -29.85
N VAL A 311 5.04 -12.31 -29.46
CA VAL A 311 5.63 -12.56 -28.14
C VAL A 311 4.76 -11.83 -27.12
N ASP A 312 4.14 -12.58 -26.21
CA ASP A 312 3.18 -12.05 -25.25
C ASP A 312 3.49 -12.49 -23.81
N CYS A 313 3.99 -11.55 -23.01
CA CYS A 313 4.27 -11.77 -21.59
C CYS A 313 3.04 -12.14 -20.73
N CYS A 314 1.79 -11.90 -21.17
CA CYS A 314 0.60 -12.36 -20.43
C CYS A 314 0.41 -13.87 -20.41
N LEU A 315 1.02 -14.58 -21.36
CA LEU A 315 1.01 -16.04 -21.38
C LEU A 315 1.88 -16.64 -20.26
N ARG A 316 2.67 -15.83 -19.56
CA ARG A 316 3.48 -16.26 -18.43
C ARG A 316 2.62 -16.50 -17.19
N SER A 317 2.66 -17.74 -16.74
CA SER A 317 2.06 -18.17 -15.47
C SER A 317 2.81 -17.63 -14.24
N ASP A 318 4.11 -17.35 -14.37
CA ASP A 318 5.01 -16.91 -13.29
C ASP A 318 5.19 -15.39 -13.21
N LEU A 319 4.52 -14.63 -14.07
CA LEU A 319 4.72 -13.19 -14.14
C LEU A 319 4.40 -12.53 -12.79
N LEU A 320 5.37 -11.80 -12.24
CA LEU A 320 5.15 -11.04 -11.02
C LEU A 320 4.12 -9.93 -11.30
N LYS A 321 3.31 -9.56 -10.30
CA LYS A 321 2.48 -8.35 -10.42
C LYS A 321 3.39 -7.13 -10.66
N PRO A 322 2.91 -6.05 -11.30
CA PRO A 322 3.67 -4.81 -11.32
C PRO A 322 3.96 -4.35 -9.89
N GLU A 323 5.04 -3.60 -9.71
CA GLU A 323 5.38 -2.98 -8.44
C GLU A 323 5.66 -1.49 -8.66
N ILE A 324 5.26 -0.66 -7.70
CA ILE A 324 5.45 0.80 -7.79
C ILE A 324 6.76 1.20 -7.12
N TYR A 325 7.57 1.97 -7.84
CA TYR A 325 8.83 2.54 -7.36
C TYR A 325 8.80 4.06 -7.42
N TRP A 326 9.65 4.70 -6.62
CA TRP A 326 9.88 6.15 -6.62
C TRP A 326 11.37 6.46 -6.50
N GLU A 327 11.77 7.72 -6.68
CA GLU A 327 13.17 8.17 -6.58
C GLU A 327 13.61 8.49 -5.16
N PHE A 328 12.88 8.00 -4.16
CA PHE A 328 13.09 8.32 -2.75
C PHE A 328 13.71 7.16 -1.99
N TYR A 329 14.39 7.45 -0.87
CA TYR A 329 15.00 6.43 -0.02
C TYR A 329 13.97 5.43 0.50
N GLY A 330 14.31 4.15 0.45
CA GLY A 330 13.50 3.06 0.97
C GLY A 330 14.32 1.80 1.16
N GLU A 331 13.66 0.76 1.65
CA GLU A 331 14.17 -0.61 1.58
C GLU A 331 13.84 -1.16 0.17
N ASP A 332 14.66 -2.09 -0.35
CA ASP A 332 14.49 -2.67 -1.69
C ASP A 332 14.58 -1.67 -2.85
N CYS A 333 15.79 -1.16 -3.08
CA CYS A 333 16.10 -0.26 -4.20
C CYS A 333 16.83 -0.95 -5.34
N ILE A 334 16.58 -0.47 -6.56
CA ILE A 334 17.24 -0.88 -7.79
C ILE A 334 17.84 0.33 -8.51
N ALA A 335 18.98 0.14 -9.15
CA ALA A 335 19.58 1.18 -10.00
C ALA A 335 19.00 1.08 -11.41
N TYR A 336 18.40 2.17 -11.91
CA TYR A 336 17.79 2.25 -13.22
C TYR A 336 18.15 3.58 -13.89
N GLY A 337 18.83 3.53 -15.04
CA GLY A 337 19.21 4.73 -15.80
C GLY A 337 20.10 5.72 -15.02
N GLY A 338 20.89 5.24 -14.05
CA GLY A 338 21.68 6.08 -13.14
C GLY A 338 20.90 6.67 -11.96
N THR A 339 19.59 6.43 -11.88
CA THR A 339 18.73 6.81 -10.74
C THR A 339 18.51 5.61 -9.83
N LEU A 340 18.56 5.82 -8.52
CA LEU A 340 18.17 4.81 -7.53
C LEU A 340 16.66 4.87 -7.34
N LEU A 341 15.97 3.78 -7.65
CA LEU A 341 14.52 3.65 -7.51
C LEU A 341 14.21 2.66 -6.40
N CYS A 342 13.47 3.09 -5.38
CA CYS A 342 13.09 2.24 -4.25
C CYS A 342 11.61 1.88 -4.32
N LYS A 343 11.27 0.68 -3.85
CA LYS A 343 9.88 0.21 -3.82
C LYS A 343 9.06 1.08 -2.88
N VAL A 344 7.86 1.48 -3.32
CA VAL A 344 6.94 2.25 -2.49
C VAL A 344 6.22 1.29 -1.54
N PRO A 345 6.24 1.51 -0.21
CA PRO A 345 5.45 0.73 0.72
C PRO A 345 3.95 0.85 0.40
N SER A 346 3.16 -0.20 0.67
CA SER A 346 1.71 -0.18 0.41
C SER A 346 0.95 0.92 1.17
N LEU A 347 1.55 1.41 2.26
CA LEU A 347 1.04 2.50 3.07
C LEU A 347 2.18 3.46 3.43
N ILE A 348 1.99 4.75 3.18
CA ILE A 348 2.94 5.81 3.56
C ILE A 348 2.20 6.96 4.24
N SER A 349 2.93 7.78 5.01
CA SER A 349 2.33 8.95 5.64
C SER A 349 2.03 10.04 4.60
N LEU A 350 0.89 10.72 4.75
CA LEU A 350 0.51 11.82 3.86
C LEU A 350 1.53 12.97 3.90
N GLY A 351 2.21 13.17 5.05
CA GLY A 351 3.30 14.12 5.17
C GLY A 351 4.51 13.79 4.30
N LEU A 352 4.95 12.52 4.29
CA LEU A 352 6.04 12.07 3.42
C LEU A 352 5.65 12.19 1.94
N PHE A 353 4.43 11.77 1.59
CA PHE A 353 3.89 11.90 0.24
C PHE A 353 3.83 13.36 -0.22
N SER A 354 3.34 14.27 0.64
CA SER A 354 3.24 15.70 0.35
C SER A 354 4.60 16.36 0.20
N TRP A 355 5.58 15.96 1.03
CA TRP A 355 6.95 16.44 0.91
C TRP A 355 7.61 15.97 -0.39
N TYR A 356 7.41 14.71 -0.78
CA TYR A 356 7.90 14.21 -2.06
C TYR A 356 7.21 14.92 -3.25
N ALA A 357 5.91 15.20 -3.13
CA ALA A 357 5.11 15.89 -4.14
C ALA A 357 5.35 17.40 -4.26
N SER A 358 5.89 18.07 -3.23
CA SER A 358 6.09 19.52 -3.26
C SER A 358 7.25 19.94 -4.17
N GLY A 359 8.11 19.00 -4.57
CA GLY A 359 9.30 19.30 -5.35
C GLY A 359 10.35 20.10 -4.57
N GLU A 360 10.24 20.21 -3.23
CA GLU A 360 11.32 20.73 -2.38
C GLU A 360 12.60 19.89 -2.49
N SER A 361 12.50 18.68 -3.04
CA SER A 361 13.61 17.82 -3.45
C SER A 361 14.25 18.19 -4.80
N GLY A 362 13.68 19.13 -5.56
CA GLY A 362 14.10 19.49 -6.92
C GLY A 362 13.48 18.63 -8.04
N TRP A 363 12.64 17.64 -7.70
CA TRP A 363 12.05 16.70 -8.64
C TRP A 363 10.53 16.65 -8.50
N ALA A 364 9.80 16.57 -9.61
CA ALA A 364 8.38 16.26 -9.55
C ALA A 364 8.19 14.82 -9.04
N ALA A 365 7.21 14.57 -8.16
CA ALA A 365 6.97 13.22 -7.61
C ALA A 365 6.69 12.21 -8.72
N ARG A 366 7.72 11.43 -9.07
CA ARG A 366 7.70 10.47 -10.17
C ARG A 366 7.55 9.07 -9.60
N TYR A 367 6.63 8.33 -10.18
CA TYR A 367 6.38 6.93 -9.86
C TYR A 367 6.65 6.09 -11.09
N TYR A 368 7.26 4.93 -10.86
CA TYR A 368 7.75 4.03 -11.89
C TYR A 368 7.14 2.64 -11.72
N ALA A 369 6.82 1.99 -12.83
CA ALA A 369 6.52 0.59 -12.93
C ALA A 369 7.45 0.01 -13.99
N LEU A 370 8.24 -0.96 -13.57
CA LEU A 370 9.39 -1.43 -14.33
C LEU A 370 9.16 -2.88 -14.75
N PRO A 371 9.13 -3.20 -16.06
CA PRO A 371 8.95 -4.58 -16.52
C PRO A 371 10.04 -5.53 -16.00
N GLU A 372 11.21 -5.00 -15.66
CA GLU A 372 12.35 -5.75 -15.14
C GLU A 372 12.06 -6.41 -13.79
N VAL A 373 11.14 -5.84 -13.00
CA VAL A 373 10.80 -6.29 -11.64
C VAL A 373 9.42 -6.90 -11.55
N GLY A 374 8.50 -6.57 -12.45
CA GLY A 374 7.21 -7.24 -12.55
C GLY A 374 6.23 -6.55 -13.49
N GLY A 375 5.17 -7.27 -13.83
CA GLY A 375 4.10 -6.82 -14.70
C GLY A 375 4.43 -6.83 -16.19
N CYS A 376 3.38 -6.65 -16.99
CA CYS A 376 3.42 -6.59 -18.44
C CYS A 376 2.97 -5.22 -18.97
N PRO A 377 3.85 -4.42 -19.61
CA PRO A 377 3.44 -3.16 -20.20
C PRO A 377 2.50 -3.36 -21.42
N PRO A 378 1.76 -2.32 -21.85
CA PRO A 378 1.76 -0.97 -21.24
C PRO A 378 1.08 -0.96 -19.87
N TYR A 379 1.52 -0.04 -19.02
CA TYR A 379 0.94 0.15 -17.69
C TYR A 379 -0.16 1.19 -17.71
N GLU A 380 -1.28 0.86 -17.08
CA GLU A 380 -2.36 1.79 -16.82
C GLU A 380 -2.28 2.31 -15.38
N TRP A 381 -2.10 3.61 -15.25
CA TRP A 381 -2.04 4.29 -13.96
C TRP A 381 -3.36 5.00 -13.65
N THR A 382 -3.80 4.84 -12.41
CA THR A 382 -4.99 5.50 -11.85
C THR A 382 -4.67 6.16 -10.52
N ILE A 383 -5.43 7.20 -10.19
CA ILE A 383 -5.36 7.89 -8.91
C ILE A 383 -6.76 8.06 -8.33
N SER A 384 -6.87 7.89 -7.02
CA SER A 384 -8.03 8.28 -6.22
C SER A 384 -7.59 9.21 -5.10
N GLY A 385 -8.36 10.27 -4.83
CA GLY A 385 -8.00 11.32 -3.88
C GLY A 385 -7.61 12.64 -4.57
N PRO A 386 -7.08 13.61 -3.81
CA PRO A 386 -6.66 14.90 -4.35
C PRO A 386 -5.47 14.77 -5.33
N GLY A 387 -5.49 15.59 -6.38
CA GLY A 387 -4.42 15.72 -7.37
C GLY A 387 -4.74 15.06 -8.71
N SER A 388 -3.74 14.94 -9.57
CA SER A 388 -3.84 14.24 -10.84
C SER A 388 -2.52 13.57 -11.22
N LEU A 389 -2.55 12.65 -12.18
CA LEU A 389 -1.35 12.03 -12.74
C LEU A 389 -1.10 12.58 -14.15
N TYR A 390 0.10 13.07 -14.37
CA TYR A 390 0.62 13.35 -15.70
C TYR A 390 1.37 12.12 -16.21
N LYS A 391 0.80 11.45 -17.21
CA LYS A 391 1.45 10.34 -17.91
C LYS A 391 2.50 10.92 -18.83
N GLN A 392 3.77 10.55 -18.63
CA GLN A 392 4.81 10.96 -19.56
C GLN A 392 4.71 10.17 -20.86
N HIS A 393 5.19 10.77 -21.95
CA HIS A 393 5.26 10.14 -23.27
C HIS A 393 6.35 9.05 -23.27
N ASP A 394 6.04 7.92 -22.66
CA ASP A 394 6.75 6.66 -22.81
C ASP A 394 5.77 5.66 -23.41
N ILE A 395 6.20 4.94 -24.45
CA ILE A 395 5.39 3.98 -25.21
C ILE A 395 4.85 2.83 -24.34
N TRP A 396 5.46 2.60 -23.18
CA TRP A 396 5.05 1.59 -22.22
C TRP A 396 4.36 2.16 -20.97
N SER A 397 4.22 3.50 -20.88
CA SER A 397 3.66 4.19 -19.72
C SER A 397 4.34 3.78 -18.40
N ARG A 398 5.66 3.55 -18.40
CA ARG A 398 6.41 3.11 -17.21
C ARG A 398 6.44 4.14 -16.10
N MET A 399 6.13 5.41 -16.40
CA MET A 399 6.31 6.50 -15.45
C MET A 399 5.15 7.48 -15.48
N VAL A 400 4.74 7.90 -14.29
CA VAL A 400 3.80 9.01 -14.09
C VAL A 400 4.38 10.04 -13.14
N THR A 401 3.99 11.29 -13.34
CA THR A 401 4.29 12.39 -12.42
C THR A 401 3.01 12.78 -11.70
N TYR A 402 3.02 12.76 -10.36
CA TYR A 402 1.91 13.27 -9.57
C TYR A 402 1.92 14.81 -9.59
N LEU A 403 0.76 15.38 -9.92
CA LEU A 403 0.50 16.81 -9.90
C LEU A 403 -0.40 17.15 -8.73
N ARG A 404 0.11 17.97 -7.81
CA ARG A 404 -0.65 18.49 -6.67
C ARG A 404 -1.84 19.35 -7.15
N PRO A 405 -2.97 19.38 -6.43
CA PRO A 405 -4.05 20.33 -6.70
C PRO A 405 -3.58 21.78 -6.79
N LEU A 406 -4.15 22.54 -7.73
CA LEU A 406 -3.97 23.99 -7.82
C LEU A 406 -4.62 24.63 -6.59
N GLY A 407 -3.82 25.20 -5.67
CA GLY A 407 -4.33 26.03 -4.58
C GLY A 407 -4.05 25.58 -3.14
N GLY A 408 -3.30 24.51 -2.89
CA GLY A 408 -2.85 24.23 -1.51
C GLY A 408 -2.64 22.76 -1.17
N GLU A 409 -2.38 22.53 0.13
CA GLU A 409 -2.02 21.27 0.76
C GLU A 409 -2.88 20.07 0.35
N ILE A 410 -2.26 18.89 0.38
CA ILE A 410 -2.93 17.62 0.09
C ILE A 410 -3.79 17.25 1.30
N ASN A 411 -5.08 17.56 1.23
CA ASN A 411 -6.04 17.29 2.28
C ASN A 411 -6.86 16.04 1.94
N GLY A 412 -6.53 14.93 2.59
CA GLY A 412 -7.17 13.63 2.39
C GLY A 412 -6.25 12.59 1.77
N ASP A 413 -6.68 11.34 1.85
CA ASP A 413 -5.88 10.20 1.42
C ASP A 413 -5.76 10.15 -0.11
N VAL A 414 -4.56 9.76 -0.56
CA VAL A 414 -4.25 9.57 -1.99
C VAL A 414 -3.92 8.10 -2.21
N THR A 415 -4.54 7.47 -3.19
CA THR A 415 -4.19 6.13 -3.64
C THR A 415 -3.75 6.18 -5.09
N ILE A 416 -2.53 5.73 -5.36
CA ILE A 416 -2.02 5.55 -6.72
C ILE A 416 -1.97 4.06 -6.99
N SER A 417 -2.48 3.67 -8.16
CA SER A 417 -2.49 2.27 -8.59
C SER A 417 -1.91 2.15 -10.00
N VAL A 418 -1.26 1.03 -10.25
CA VAL A 418 -0.78 0.63 -11.56
C VAL A 418 -1.39 -0.72 -11.89
N THR A 419 -1.91 -0.87 -13.10
CA THR A 419 -2.41 -2.12 -13.66
C THR A 419 -1.64 -2.43 -14.92
N ASP A 420 -1.16 -3.65 -15.04
CA ASP A 420 -0.48 -4.12 -16.24
C ASP A 420 -1.50 -4.57 -17.31
N ARG A 421 -1.06 -4.80 -18.55
CA ARG A 421 -1.99 -5.20 -19.63
C ARG A 421 -2.64 -6.57 -19.42
N CYS A 422 -2.11 -7.38 -18.51
CA CYS A 422 -2.66 -8.68 -18.16
C CYS A 422 -3.68 -8.60 -17.02
N GLY A 423 -3.99 -7.39 -16.53
CA GLY A 423 -4.95 -7.14 -15.46
C GLY A 423 -4.40 -7.36 -14.05
N ARG A 424 -3.09 -7.49 -13.87
CA ARG A 424 -2.45 -7.57 -12.54
C ARG A 424 -2.18 -6.15 -12.06
N SER A 425 -2.40 -5.90 -10.78
CA SER A 425 -2.28 -4.54 -10.24
C SER A 425 -1.50 -4.49 -8.94
N ASP A 426 -0.99 -3.29 -8.67
CA ASP A 426 -0.39 -2.89 -7.39
C ASP A 426 -0.79 -1.46 -7.07
N SER A 427 -0.78 -1.12 -5.78
CA SER A 427 -1.20 0.18 -5.31
C SER A 427 -0.59 0.51 -3.97
N PHE A 428 -0.36 1.80 -3.74
CA PHE A 428 -0.08 2.31 -2.41
C PHE A 428 -1.07 3.40 -2.03
N ARG A 429 -1.30 3.55 -0.71
CA ARG A 429 -2.10 4.61 -0.12
C ARG A 429 -1.21 5.53 0.70
N ALA A 430 -1.26 6.82 0.43
CA ALA A 430 -0.79 7.86 1.32
C ALA A 430 -1.95 8.26 2.24
N SER A 431 -1.78 8.06 3.55
CA SER A 431 -2.82 8.38 4.54
C SER A 431 -2.28 9.22 5.68
N CYS A 432 -3.11 10.12 6.17
CA CYS A 432 -2.79 10.86 7.38
C CYS A 432 -3.21 10.07 8.64
N CYS A 433 -4.36 9.38 8.61
CA CYS A 433 -4.98 8.78 9.79
C CYS A 433 -4.14 7.71 10.47
N GLU A 434 -3.39 6.93 9.70
CA GLU A 434 -2.53 5.86 10.22
C GLU A 434 -1.27 6.40 10.94
N PHE A 435 -0.94 7.67 10.74
CA PHE A 435 0.27 8.32 11.26
C PHE A 435 -0.04 9.62 12.04
N ALA A 436 -1.32 9.84 12.37
CA ALA A 436 -1.76 11.05 13.03
C ALA A 436 -1.14 11.16 14.44
N THR A 437 -0.57 12.31 14.76
CA THR A 437 -0.21 12.62 16.16
C THR A 437 -1.48 12.95 16.95
N PRO A 438 -1.48 12.79 18.29
CA PRO A 438 -2.66 13.06 19.10
C PRO A 438 -3.24 14.47 18.87
N LEU A 439 -4.53 14.54 18.60
CA LEU A 439 -5.23 15.81 18.36
C LEU A 439 -5.38 16.61 19.66
N THR A 440 -4.89 17.85 19.65
CA THR A 440 -5.00 18.79 20.77
C THR A 440 -5.39 20.19 20.28
N ILE A 441 -6.07 20.94 21.14
CA ILE A 441 -6.42 22.34 20.87
C ILE A 441 -5.38 23.24 21.54
N GLY A 442 -4.62 23.99 20.75
CA GLY A 442 -3.81 25.11 21.22
C GLY A 442 -4.67 26.34 21.50
N TYR A 443 -4.37 27.05 22.59
CA TYR A 443 -5.09 28.24 23.03
C TYR A 443 -4.15 29.20 23.77
N THR A 444 -4.55 30.46 23.89
CA THR A 444 -3.79 31.46 24.67
C THR A 444 -4.09 31.35 26.16
N SER A 445 -5.38 31.19 26.53
CA SER A 445 -5.81 31.07 27.92
C SER A 445 -7.10 30.28 28.05
N LEU A 446 -7.22 29.45 29.10
CA LEU A 446 -8.48 28.79 29.48
C LEU A 446 -9.44 29.72 30.23
N SER A 447 -9.02 30.93 30.58
CA SER A 447 -9.84 31.95 31.23
C SER A 447 -9.80 33.26 30.46
N MET A 448 -10.97 33.87 30.23
CA MET A 448 -11.06 35.14 29.50
C MET A 448 -12.23 36.02 29.95
N SER A 449 -12.12 37.31 29.64
CA SER A 449 -13.19 38.28 29.86
C SER A 449 -14.29 38.14 28.80
N CYS A 450 -15.50 38.59 29.14
CA CYS A 450 -16.55 38.77 28.16
C CYS A 450 -16.15 39.74 27.05
N SER A 451 -16.66 39.50 25.84
CA SER A 451 -16.25 40.18 24.60
C SER A 451 -14.78 40.01 24.21
N GLY A 452 -13.96 39.30 24.98
CA GLY A 452 -12.61 38.93 24.58
C GLY A 452 -12.61 37.91 23.44
N ASN A 453 -11.54 37.88 22.65
CA ASN A 453 -11.33 36.86 21.63
C ASN A 453 -9.99 36.16 21.81
N GLN A 454 -9.87 34.95 21.25
CA GLN A 454 -8.58 34.28 21.12
C GLN A 454 -8.57 33.39 19.89
N THR A 455 -7.38 33.20 19.32
CA THR A 455 -7.15 32.22 18.27
C THR A 455 -6.88 30.86 18.89
N LEU A 456 -7.57 29.85 18.41
CA LEU A 456 -7.37 28.44 18.71
C LEU A 456 -6.67 27.79 17.52
N THR A 457 -5.77 26.84 17.80
CA THR A 457 -5.05 26.11 16.76
C THR A 457 -5.27 24.61 16.93
N ALA A 458 -5.49 23.90 15.82
CA ALA A 458 -5.47 22.46 15.79
C ALA A 458 -4.02 21.98 15.74
N ASN A 459 -3.59 21.23 16.76
CA ASN A 459 -2.27 20.62 16.81
C ASN A 459 -2.41 19.09 16.74
N GLY A 460 -1.68 18.46 15.83
CA GLY A 460 -1.84 17.03 15.54
C GLY A 460 -3.14 16.70 14.82
N GLY A 461 -3.46 15.41 14.71
CA GLY A 461 -4.56 14.93 13.90
C GLY A 461 -4.37 15.18 12.40
N CYS A 462 -5.47 15.13 11.66
CA CYS A 462 -5.50 15.24 10.20
C CYS A 462 -6.54 16.24 9.68
N ALA A 463 -6.10 17.19 8.88
CA ALA A 463 -6.99 18.09 8.16
C ALA A 463 -7.89 17.35 7.15
N PRO A 464 -9.07 17.90 6.78
CA PRO A 464 -9.66 19.12 7.34
C PRO A 464 -10.21 18.90 8.76
N TYR A 465 -10.15 19.95 9.58
CA TYR A 465 -10.69 19.94 10.93
C TYR A 465 -12.12 20.48 10.97
N SER A 466 -12.91 19.93 11.89
CA SER A 466 -14.26 20.38 12.23
C SER A 466 -14.27 20.92 13.66
N TRP A 467 -14.64 22.18 13.79
CA TRP A 467 -14.76 22.85 15.08
C TRP A 467 -16.22 22.92 15.50
N GLY A 468 -16.49 22.58 16.75
CA GLY A 468 -17.81 22.66 17.37
C GLY A 468 -17.78 23.56 18.60
N LEU A 469 -18.89 24.27 18.82
CA LEU A 469 -19.09 25.12 19.99
C LEU A 469 -20.39 24.72 20.67
N SER A 470 -20.33 24.54 21.99
CA SER A 470 -21.50 24.49 22.87
C SER A 470 -21.31 25.49 24.01
N GLY A 471 -22.39 26.08 24.52
CA GLY A 471 -22.32 27.20 25.47
C GLY A 471 -22.40 28.57 24.79
N GLY A 472 -21.80 29.60 25.38
CA GLY A 472 -21.87 30.98 24.91
C GLY A 472 -20.73 31.41 23.99
N GLY A 473 -20.99 32.43 23.16
CA GLY A 473 -20.00 33.05 22.26
C GLY A 473 -20.19 32.66 20.80
N THR A 474 -19.18 32.94 19.98
CA THR A 474 -19.11 32.53 18.57
C THR A 474 -17.76 31.89 18.27
N LEU A 475 -17.72 31.01 17.28
CA LEU A 475 -16.51 30.33 16.82
C LEU A 475 -16.45 30.39 15.30
N GLU A 476 -15.37 30.92 14.77
CA GLU A 476 -15.16 31.12 13.34
C GLU A 476 -13.95 30.31 12.87
N PRO A 477 -14.16 29.12 12.28
CA PRO A 477 -13.06 28.32 11.71
C PRO A 477 -12.37 29.03 10.55
N GLY A 478 -11.07 28.83 10.41
CA GLY A 478 -10.25 29.43 9.36
C GLY A 478 -8.89 28.75 9.19
N GLY A 479 -8.08 29.27 8.26
CA GLY A 479 -6.80 28.68 7.88
C GLY A 479 -6.93 27.51 6.89
N SER A 480 -5.79 27.02 6.39
CA SER A 480 -5.75 25.86 5.48
C SER A 480 -6.27 24.63 6.21
N GLY A 481 -7.25 23.94 5.62
CA GLY A 481 -7.88 22.77 6.24
C GLY A 481 -8.59 23.05 7.57
N ASN A 482 -8.97 24.31 7.86
CA ASN A 482 -9.55 24.75 9.13
C ASN A 482 -8.63 24.50 10.34
N ASN A 483 -7.31 24.59 10.17
CA ASN A 483 -6.35 24.36 11.25
C ASN A 483 -6.36 25.44 12.36
N GLN A 484 -7.17 26.50 12.20
CA GLN A 484 -7.35 27.55 13.19
C GLN A 484 -8.85 27.85 13.39
N ALA A 485 -9.20 28.42 14.53
CA ALA A 485 -10.51 29.01 14.76
C ALA A 485 -10.41 30.23 15.67
N ILE A 486 -11.18 31.28 15.40
CA ILE A 486 -11.27 32.44 16.29
C ILE A 486 -12.49 32.25 17.20
N TYR A 487 -12.26 32.11 18.50
CA TYR A 487 -13.33 32.12 19.49
C TYR A 487 -13.54 33.55 20.00
N THR A 488 -14.80 34.01 20.01
CA THR A 488 -15.20 35.28 20.61
C THR A 488 -16.17 35.03 21.75
N ALA A 489 -15.79 35.45 22.96
CA ALA A 489 -16.61 35.32 24.16
C ALA A 489 -17.89 36.17 24.04
N PRO A 490 -19.02 35.71 24.61
CA PRO A 490 -20.26 36.48 24.60
C PRO A 490 -20.10 37.80 25.36
N ALA A 491 -20.91 38.79 25.01
CA ALA A 491 -20.93 40.09 25.72
C ALA A 491 -21.42 39.96 27.17
N THR A 492 -22.24 38.94 27.46
CA THR A 492 -22.70 38.62 28.82
C THR A 492 -22.60 37.11 29.09
N ASN A 493 -22.25 36.74 30.33
CA ASN A 493 -22.17 35.37 30.84
C ASN A 493 -22.43 35.40 32.36
N PRO A 494 -23.68 35.69 32.78
CA PRO A 494 -24.02 35.84 34.19
C PRO A 494 -23.70 34.54 34.95
N ASN A 495 -22.97 34.66 36.06
CA ASN A 495 -22.55 33.52 36.90
C ASN A 495 -21.88 32.36 36.13
N CYS A 496 -21.31 32.66 34.96
CA CYS A 496 -20.58 31.72 34.11
C CYS A 496 -21.39 30.48 33.66
N THR A 497 -22.73 30.60 33.63
CA THR A 497 -23.64 29.51 33.24
C THR A 497 -23.47 29.07 31.78
N SER A 498 -22.94 29.95 30.94
CA SER A 498 -22.76 29.72 29.50
C SER A 498 -21.28 29.60 29.11
N ASN A 499 -20.43 29.07 30.01
CA ASN A 499 -19.03 28.76 29.70
C ASN A 499 -18.93 27.84 28.48
N PRO A 500 -18.17 28.22 27.43
CA PRO A 500 -18.08 27.44 26.20
C PRO A 500 -17.34 26.13 26.42
N THR A 501 -17.80 25.07 25.75
CA THR A 501 -17.01 23.88 25.47
C THR A 501 -16.76 23.85 23.96
N ILE A 502 -15.49 23.86 23.59
CA ILE A 502 -15.04 23.84 22.21
C ILE A 502 -14.54 22.44 21.91
N THR A 503 -15.09 21.83 20.87
CA THR A 503 -14.72 20.51 20.40
C THR A 503 -14.02 20.64 19.06
N LEU A 504 -12.95 19.89 18.87
CA LEU A 504 -12.21 19.79 17.64
C LEU A 504 -12.24 18.33 17.19
N ILE A 505 -12.64 18.09 15.96
CA ILE A 505 -12.66 16.76 15.35
C ILE A 505 -11.79 16.82 14.10
N ASP A 506 -10.90 15.84 13.92
CA ASP A 506 -10.09 15.72 12.70
C ASP A 506 -10.78 14.84 11.65
N ASN A 507 -10.22 14.75 10.45
CA ASN A 507 -10.76 13.94 9.36
C ASN A 507 -10.76 12.43 9.64
N CYS A 508 -10.05 11.99 10.68
CA CYS A 508 -9.95 10.60 11.11
C CYS A 508 -10.96 10.25 12.22
N GLY A 509 -11.74 11.23 12.67
CA GLY A 509 -12.70 11.09 13.76
C GLY A 509 -12.10 11.21 15.16
N SER A 510 -10.80 11.52 15.29
CA SER A 510 -10.20 11.86 16.57
C SER A 510 -10.81 13.15 17.08
N SER A 511 -11.11 13.22 18.37
CA SER A 511 -11.72 14.39 18.99
C SER A 511 -10.89 14.93 20.16
N SER A 512 -10.80 16.24 20.25
CA SER A 512 -10.24 16.96 21.41
C SER A 512 -11.27 17.97 21.90
N SER A 513 -11.28 18.28 23.20
CA SER A 513 -12.17 19.30 23.74
C SER A 513 -11.50 20.11 24.83
N ILE A 514 -11.82 21.41 24.85
CA ILE A 514 -11.45 22.32 25.93
C ILE A 514 -12.69 23.05 26.43
N LYS A 515 -12.69 23.38 27.72
CA LYS A 515 -13.72 24.22 28.32
C LYS A 515 -13.09 25.55 28.73
N LEU A 516 -13.62 26.67 28.24
CA LEU A 516 -13.14 27.98 28.63
C LEU A 516 -14.02 28.55 29.74
N ALA A 517 -13.39 29.20 30.71
CA ALA A 517 -14.07 29.99 31.71
C ALA A 517 -14.18 31.45 31.25
N VAL A 518 -15.39 31.89 30.93
CA VAL A 518 -15.67 33.25 30.51
C VAL A 518 -16.31 34.00 31.66
N SER A 519 -15.67 35.06 32.14
CA SER A 519 -16.21 35.90 33.22
C SER A 519 -16.46 37.32 32.72
N CYS A 520 -17.68 37.83 32.92
CA CYS A 520 -17.97 39.27 32.70
C CYS A 520 -17.70 40.11 33.94
N TYR A 521 -17.28 39.48 35.03
CA TYR A 521 -17.02 40.19 36.27
C TYR A 521 -15.70 40.95 36.15
N THR A 522 -15.82 42.24 35.85
CA THR A 522 -14.72 43.21 35.90
C THR A 522 -14.62 43.92 37.26
N ALA A 523 -15.56 43.64 38.18
CA ALA A 523 -15.53 44.21 39.51
C ALA A 523 -14.38 43.58 40.33
N GLY A 524 -13.38 44.40 40.65
CA GLY A 524 -12.16 43.97 41.32
C GLY A 524 -12.40 43.21 42.63
N GLY A 525 -11.72 42.08 42.77
CA GLY A 525 -11.65 41.32 44.02
C GLY A 525 -12.65 40.16 44.12
N VAL A 526 -12.72 39.28 43.12
CA VAL A 526 -13.30 37.93 43.33
C VAL A 526 -12.53 37.17 44.41
N ILE A 527 -11.23 37.46 44.54
CA ILE A 527 -10.40 36.97 45.64
C ILE A 527 -9.71 38.13 46.35
N ARG A 528 -9.66 38.06 47.68
CA ARG A 528 -8.89 39.01 48.51
C ARG A 528 -7.88 38.26 49.37
N LYS A 529 -6.65 38.75 49.39
CA LYS A 529 -5.64 38.35 50.37
C LYS A 529 -5.26 39.59 51.18
N CYS A 530 -5.45 39.50 52.50
CA CYS A 530 -5.04 40.57 53.41
C CYS A 530 -3.70 40.20 54.02
N ASP A 531 -2.66 40.94 53.64
CA ASP A 531 -1.33 40.82 54.22
C ASP A 531 -1.12 41.94 55.25
N PHE A 532 -0.71 41.55 56.45
CA PHE A 532 -0.32 42.49 57.47
C PHE A 532 1.16 42.84 57.26
N LEU A 533 1.47 44.10 56.97
CA LEU A 533 2.84 44.57 57.00
C LEU A 533 3.19 44.84 58.46
N PRO A 534 4.22 44.18 59.02
CA PRO A 534 4.62 44.43 60.40
C PRO A 534 4.99 45.92 60.56
N CYS A 535 4.40 46.55 61.56
CA CYS A 535 4.58 47.98 61.81
C CYS A 535 6.04 48.25 62.22
N SER A 536 6.70 49.21 61.56
CA SER A 536 7.95 49.76 62.09
C SER A 536 7.62 50.72 63.23
N HIS A 537 8.19 50.45 64.40
CA HIS A 537 7.95 51.21 65.61
C HIS A 537 8.88 52.43 65.65
N GLU A 538 8.42 53.60 65.21
CA GLU A 538 9.15 54.86 65.44
C GLU A 538 8.56 55.59 66.64
N CYS A 539 9.20 55.41 67.80
CA CYS A 539 8.95 56.25 68.97
C CYS A 539 9.79 57.53 68.85
N ILE A 540 9.23 58.59 68.28
CA ILE A 540 9.87 59.92 68.31
C ILE A 540 9.63 60.53 69.69
N PHE A 541 10.67 60.53 70.53
CA PHE A 541 10.64 61.11 71.86
C PHE A 541 10.66 62.66 71.81
N ALA A 542 9.51 63.28 72.07
CA ALA A 542 9.38 64.52 72.84
C ALA A 542 7.89 64.74 73.20
N GLY A 543 7.37 64.00 74.19
CA GLY A 543 6.01 64.25 74.72
C GLY A 543 5.20 63.04 75.20
N GLY A 544 5.69 61.80 75.09
CA GLY A 544 5.04 60.62 75.71
C GLY A 544 3.84 60.03 74.95
N ALA A 545 3.57 60.43 73.70
CA ALA A 545 2.59 59.77 72.86
C ALA A 545 3.27 58.80 71.87
N CYS A 546 3.03 57.50 72.02
CA CYS A 546 3.39 56.51 71.01
C CYS A 546 2.31 56.51 69.92
N HIS A 547 2.65 56.97 68.72
CA HIS A 547 1.77 56.81 67.56
C HIS A 547 2.04 55.44 66.92
N TYR A 548 1.04 54.56 66.95
CA TYR A 548 1.08 53.33 66.19
C TYR A 548 0.63 53.63 64.76
N HIS A 549 1.57 53.59 63.82
CA HIS A 549 1.26 53.59 62.39
C HIS A 549 1.24 52.14 61.90
N GLY A 550 0.04 51.59 61.75
CA GLY A 550 -0.17 50.32 61.06
C GLY A 550 -0.53 50.56 59.61
N THR A 551 0.21 49.97 58.67
CA THR A 551 -0.24 49.80 57.28
C THR A 551 -0.66 48.36 57.07
N TYR A 552 -1.82 48.14 56.48
CA TYR A 552 -2.17 46.83 55.94
C TYR A 552 -2.37 46.93 54.42
N GLY A 553 -1.99 45.85 53.74
CA GLY A 553 -2.14 45.70 52.31
C GLY A 553 -3.28 44.74 52.00
N VAL A 554 -4.23 45.17 51.17
CA VAL A 554 -5.23 44.28 50.60
C VAL A 554 -4.88 44.05 49.14
N TRP A 555 -4.50 42.81 48.84
CA TRP A 555 -4.38 42.33 47.47
C TRP A 555 -5.75 41.89 46.99
N ARG A 556 -6.22 42.50 45.91
CA ARG A 556 -7.45 42.10 45.22
C ARG A 556 -7.05 41.47 43.90
N TYR A 557 -7.50 40.24 43.69
CA TYR A 557 -7.33 39.56 42.42
C TYR A 557 -8.68 39.56 41.69
N ASP A 558 -8.64 39.86 40.40
CA ASP A 558 -9.75 39.59 39.50
C ASP A 558 -9.60 38.23 38.80
N CYS A 559 -10.57 37.89 37.96
CA CYS A 559 -10.61 36.63 37.22
C CYS A 559 -9.54 36.50 36.13
N LEU A 560 -8.82 37.59 35.84
CA LEU A 560 -7.76 37.66 34.84
C LEU A 560 -6.37 37.65 35.49
N GLY A 561 -6.30 37.54 36.82
CA GLY A 561 -5.06 37.62 37.58
C GLY A 561 -4.53 39.04 37.75
N VAL A 562 -5.32 40.07 37.38
CA VAL A 562 -4.93 41.46 37.62
C VAL A 562 -5.03 41.72 39.11
N LEU A 563 -3.93 42.25 39.63
CA LEU A 563 -3.71 42.50 41.02
C LEU A 563 -3.83 44.00 41.29
N ASP A 564 -4.84 44.37 42.06
CA ASP A 564 -4.95 45.70 42.66
C ASP A 564 -4.46 45.63 44.10
N TYR A 565 -3.42 46.41 44.41
CA TYR A 565 -2.86 46.51 45.75
C TYR A 565 -3.29 47.83 46.38
N SER A 566 -4.17 47.73 47.37
CA SER A 566 -4.62 48.89 48.14
C SER A 566 -3.94 48.87 49.51
N THR A 567 -3.22 49.94 49.83
CA THR A 567 -2.68 50.19 51.18
C THR A 567 -3.64 51.07 51.94
N PHE A 568 -3.87 50.71 53.20
CA PHE A 568 -4.67 51.52 54.11
C PHE A 568 -3.81 51.88 55.32
N LEU A 569 -3.83 53.15 55.69
CA LEU A 569 -3.17 53.68 56.88
C LEU A 569 -4.17 53.66 58.05
N CYS A 570 -3.88 52.88 59.08
CA CYS A 570 -4.58 52.98 60.35
C CYS A 570 -3.95 54.13 61.17
N TYR A 571 -4.64 55.27 61.22
CA TYR A 571 -4.35 56.32 62.20
C TYR A 571 -5.21 56.07 63.44
N SER A 572 -4.64 55.48 64.49
CA SER A 572 -5.25 55.54 65.82
C SER A 572 -4.54 56.59 66.65
N ASN A 573 -5.17 57.76 66.82
CA ASN A 573 -4.77 58.71 67.85
C ASN A 573 -5.31 58.22 69.20
N ILE A 574 -4.66 57.20 69.78
CA ILE A 574 -4.91 56.87 71.18
C ILE A 574 -4.01 57.80 72.00
N GLN A 575 -4.58 58.91 72.49
CA GLN A 575 -3.97 59.63 73.60
C GLN A 575 -4.01 58.69 74.81
N VAL A 576 -2.84 58.18 75.21
CA VAL A 576 -2.69 57.41 76.44
C VAL A 576 -2.82 58.38 77.62
N GLY A 577 -4.06 58.75 77.95
CA GLY A 577 -4.35 59.26 79.28
C GLY A 577 -4.15 58.10 80.25
N SER A 578 -3.18 58.23 81.15
CA SER A 578 -2.99 57.30 82.27
C SER A 578 -4.24 57.26 83.14
N PHE A 579 -5.20 56.37 82.82
CA PHE A 579 -6.28 56.03 83.73
C PHE A 579 -5.76 54.99 84.72
N SER A 580 -5.34 55.45 85.90
CA SER A 580 -5.26 54.58 87.07
C SER A 580 -6.68 54.12 87.43
N CYS A 581 -6.88 52.82 87.57
CA CYS A 581 -8.14 52.22 88.02
C CYS A 581 -8.42 52.46 89.52
N SER A 582 -8.27 53.70 90.01
CA SER A 582 -8.56 54.07 91.40
C SER A 582 -9.70 55.09 91.58
N ASP A 583 -10.16 55.77 90.52
CA ASP A 583 -11.00 56.97 90.72
C ASP A 583 -12.48 56.78 90.33
N CYS A 584 -12.99 55.55 90.30
CA CYS A 584 -14.43 55.27 90.14
C CYS A 584 -15.14 54.95 91.46
N ALA A 585 -14.80 55.65 92.55
CA ALA A 585 -15.61 55.69 93.76
C ALA A 585 -15.65 57.09 94.36
N GLY A 586 -16.66 57.87 93.97
CA GLY A 586 -17.17 58.98 94.78
C GLY A 586 -16.61 60.36 94.44
N THR A 587 -17.33 61.11 93.63
CA THR A 587 -18.13 62.29 94.03
C THR A 587 -18.52 63.06 92.77
N GLY A 588 -19.81 63.37 92.64
CA GLY A 588 -20.38 63.90 91.42
C GLY A 588 -20.03 65.34 91.15
N TRP A 589 -19.59 65.64 89.93
CA TRP A 589 -19.73 66.94 89.26
C TRP A 589 -20.03 66.67 87.78
N GLY A 590 -21.06 67.33 87.26
CA GLY A 590 -21.71 67.00 86.00
C GLY A 590 -20.89 67.33 84.74
N CYS A 591 -21.00 66.46 83.74
CA CYS A 591 -20.62 66.76 82.37
C CYS A 591 -21.79 67.43 81.65
N ALA A 592 -21.80 68.76 81.64
CA ALA A 592 -22.47 69.54 80.61
C ALA A 592 -21.47 69.73 79.46
N GLY A 593 -21.74 69.12 78.30
CA GLY A 593 -20.89 69.23 77.11
C GLY A 593 -21.38 68.32 76.00
N THR A 594 -22.17 68.88 75.09
CA THR A 594 -22.76 68.25 73.92
C THR A 594 -21.72 67.76 72.91
N TRP A 595 -21.55 66.45 72.78
CA TRP A 595 -21.04 65.80 71.56
C TRP A 595 -21.98 64.63 71.20
N PRO A 596 -22.64 64.63 70.02
CA PRO A 596 -23.61 63.60 69.67
C PRO A 596 -22.92 62.36 69.09
N GLN A 597 -23.44 61.18 69.46
CA GLN A 597 -23.37 59.91 68.73
C GLN A 597 -22.05 59.10 68.78
N CYS A 598 -21.73 58.56 69.95
CA CYS A 598 -21.27 57.17 70.00
C CYS A 598 -22.50 56.29 70.21
N GLY A 599 -22.97 55.66 69.13
CA GLY A 599 -24.09 54.73 69.15
C GLY A 599 -23.80 53.58 70.11
N THR A 600 -24.68 53.42 71.09
CA THR A 600 -24.80 52.26 71.95
C THR A 600 -25.13 51.04 71.11
N GLY A 601 -24.12 50.20 70.85
CA GLY A 601 -24.25 48.98 70.05
C GLY A 601 -23.05 48.04 70.22
N LEU A 602 -22.45 47.98 71.41
CA LEU A 602 -21.53 46.91 71.79
C LEU A 602 -22.16 46.13 72.94
N ALA A 603 -23.17 45.34 72.59
CA ALA A 603 -23.65 44.27 73.44
C ALA A 603 -22.68 43.09 73.31
N ASN A 604 -22.11 42.69 74.45
CA ASN A 604 -21.51 41.38 74.74
C ASN A 604 -20.32 40.91 73.88
N CYS A 605 -19.11 41.27 74.30
CA CYS A 605 -17.99 40.33 74.28
C CYS A 605 -18.06 39.49 75.58
N PRO A 606 -18.42 38.19 75.54
CA PRO A 606 -18.32 37.35 76.72
C PRO A 606 -16.88 36.91 76.88
N GLY A 607 -16.22 37.37 77.94
CA GLY A 607 -14.88 36.87 78.31
C GLY A 607 -13.98 37.95 78.88
N SER A 608 -14.04 38.09 80.19
CA SER A 608 -13.04 38.77 81.01
C SER A 608 -11.66 38.17 80.79
N GLY A 609 -10.71 38.96 80.27
CA GLY A 609 -9.32 38.51 80.15
C GLY A 609 -8.46 39.34 79.19
N CYS A 610 -8.47 40.68 79.28
CA CYS A 610 -7.48 41.50 78.57
C CYS A 610 -6.29 41.78 79.49
N ALA A 611 -5.39 40.82 79.60
CA ALA A 611 -4.05 41.00 80.15
C ALA A 611 -3.04 40.20 79.32
N GLY A 612 -2.21 40.88 78.54
CA GLY A 612 -0.88 40.38 78.14
C GLY A 612 -0.79 39.45 76.93
N GLY A 613 -1.62 39.61 75.91
CA GLY A 613 -1.40 38.95 74.61
C GLY A 613 -1.42 39.96 73.48
N ASP A 614 -0.46 39.86 72.56
CA ASP A 614 -0.35 40.62 71.30
C ASP A 614 -1.59 40.43 70.42
N TYR A 615 -2.70 41.05 70.77
CA TYR A 615 -3.87 41.16 69.91
C TYR A 615 -3.80 42.51 69.20
N PRO A 616 -3.64 42.55 67.87
CA PRO A 616 -3.71 43.79 67.12
C PRO A 616 -5.08 44.43 67.34
N CYS A 617 -5.09 45.67 67.81
CA CYS A 617 -6.28 46.49 67.92
C CYS A 617 -6.96 46.61 66.55
N PHE A 618 -8.07 45.90 66.36
CA PHE A 618 -8.92 46.06 65.18
C PHE A 618 -9.69 47.39 65.29
N ALA A 619 -9.12 48.46 64.74
CA ALA A 619 -9.82 49.72 64.56
C ALA A 619 -10.73 49.64 63.31
N GLY A 620 -12.05 49.65 63.52
CA GLY A 620 -13.07 50.17 62.60
C GLY A 620 -13.23 49.54 61.20
N ASN A 621 -14.29 48.72 61.06
CA ASN A 621 -15.11 48.50 59.85
C ASN A 621 -14.50 48.08 58.50
N ILE A 622 -13.18 47.91 58.32
CA ILE A 622 -12.65 47.38 57.06
C ILE A 622 -12.47 45.86 57.18
N LEU A 623 -13.60 45.17 57.03
CA LEU A 623 -13.70 43.71 57.05
C LEU A 623 -13.10 43.12 55.76
N CYS A 624 -12.03 42.33 55.87
CA CYS A 624 -11.43 41.60 54.74
C CYS A 624 -12.40 40.57 54.11
N ALA A 625 -13.35 40.05 54.87
CA ALA A 625 -14.60 39.43 54.43
C ALA A 625 -15.48 39.22 55.67
N ASN A 626 -16.80 39.32 55.53
CA ASN A 626 -17.73 38.97 56.60
C ASN A 626 -18.05 37.45 56.50
N PRO A 627 -17.82 36.59 57.52
CA PRO A 627 -17.25 36.87 58.86
C PRO A 627 -15.78 36.44 59.01
N TYR A 628 -15.00 37.29 59.70
CA TYR A 628 -13.68 37.07 60.34
C TYR A 628 -12.73 36.03 59.73
N GLN A 629 -11.98 36.44 58.70
CA GLN A 629 -10.83 35.69 58.23
C GLN A 629 -9.52 36.25 58.81
N ALA A 630 -8.64 35.35 59.27
CA ALA A 630 -7.33 35.71 59.83
C ALA A 630 -6.40 36.32 58.75
N CYS A 631 -5.51 37.22 59.14
CA CYS A 631 -4.49 37.75 58.23
C CYS A 631 -3.71 36.61 57.57
N GLY A 632 -3.39 36.75 56.28
CA GLY A 632 -2.74 35.72 55.47
C GLY A 632 -3.68 34.66 54.88
N THR A 633 -4.98 34.67 55.18
CA THR A 633 -5.96 33.80 54.52
C THR A 633 -6.54 34.42 53.25
N ILE A 634 -6.84 33.56 52.28
CA ILE A 634 -7.41 33.93 50.98
C ILE A 634 -8.95 33.86 51.10
N ALA A 635 -9.62 34.98 50.84
CA ALA A 635 -11.08 35.07 50.79
C ALA A 635 -11.56 34.88 49.35
N ASP A 636 -12.34 33.84 49.08
CA ASP A 636 -13.05 33.68 47.81
C ASP A 636 -14.46 34.27 47.91
N LEU A 637 -14.61 35.47 47.33
CA LEU A 637 -15.82 36.30 47.39
C LEU A 637 -16.85 35.96 46.30
N ARG A 638 -16.61 34.93 45.49
CA ARG A 638 -17.61 34.44 44.52
C ARG A 638 -18.86 33.94 45.26
N THR A 639 -20.04 34.19 44.69
CA THR A 639 -21.30 33.58 45.16
C THR A 639 -21.28 32.06 44.93
N THR A 640 -22.12 31.30 45.65
CA THR A 640 -22.24 29.85 45.44
C THR A 640 -22.52 29.51 43.97
N ALA A 641 -23.44 30.22 43.33
CA ALA A 641 -23.75 30.05 41.90
C ALA A 641 -22.54 30.33 40.98
N GLN A 642 -21.69 31.31 41.33
CA GLN A 642 -20.46 31.58 40.58
C GLN A 642 -19.41 30.47 40.75
N LYS A 643 -19.30 29.90 41.95
CA LYS A 643 -18.39 28.77 42.21
C LYS A 643 -18.86 27.52 41.47
N GLU A 644 -20.15 27.20 41.56
CA GLU A 644 -20.78 26.07 40.86
C GLU A 644 -20.76 26.23 39.34
N GLY A 645 -20.92 27.46 38.83
CA GLY A 645 -20.79 27.80 37.41
C GLY A 645 -19.36 27.78 36.88
N GLY A 646 -18.36 27.61 37.74
CA GLY A 646 -16.94 27.60 37.36
C GLY A 646 -16.41 28.98 36.96
N CYS A 647 -16.92 30.06 37.56
CA CYS A 647 -16.37 31.39 37.35
C CYS A 647 -14.95 31.48 37.92
N CYS A 648 -13.97 31.85 37.09
CA CYS A 648 -12.61 32.19 37.53
C CYS A 648 -11.91 30.99 38.19
N PRO A 649 -11.73 29.88 37.45
CA PRO A 649 -11.26 28.64 38.02
C PRO A 649 -9.78 28.71 38.38
N ILE A 650 -8.93 29.54 37.75
CA ILE A 650 -7.50 29.57 38.09
C ILE A 650 -7.26 30.39 39.36
N ASN A 651 -6.66 29.77 40.36
CA ASN A 651 -6.12 30.41 41.53
C ASN A 651 -4.91 31.27 41.13
N PRO A 652 -5.01 32.60 41.22
CA PRO A 652 -3.96 33.52 40.77
C PRO A 652 -2.69 33.44 41.61
N LEU A 653 -2.72 32.75 42.76
CA LEU A 653 -1.56 32.53 43.62
C LEU A 653 -0.83 31.21 43.30
N THR A 654 -1.51 30.21 42.74
CA THR A 654 -0.94 28.88 42.49
C THR A 654 -0.86 28.52 41.01
N GLY A 655 -1.56 29.24 40.13
CA GLY A 655 -1.67 28.92 38.70
C GLY A 655 -2.47 27.65 38.41
N LEU A 656 -3.13 27.07 39.42
CA LEU A 656 -3.94 25.85 39.31
C LEU A 656 -5.43 26.17 39.42
N PRO A 657 -6.33 25.28 38.99
CA PRO A 657 -7.76 25.38 39.31
C PRO A 657 -8.01 25.50 40.83
N TYR A 658 -9.04 26.26 41.22
CA TYR A 658 -9.52 26.52 42.59
C TYR A 658 -10.14 25.30 43.25
#